data_AF-A0A3M1V5X5-F1
#
_entry.id   AF-A0A3M1V5X5-F1
#
_cell.length_a   1.000
_cell.length_b   1.000
_cell.length_c   1.000
_cell.angle_alpha   90.00
_cell.angle_beta   90.00
_cell.angle_gamma   90.00
#
_symmetry.space_group_name_H-M   'P 1'
#
loop_
_entity.id
_entity.type
_entity.pdbx_description
1 polymer ?
#
loop_
_entity_poly.entity_id
_entity_poly.type
_entity_poly.pdbx_seq_one_letter_code
_entity_poly.pdbx_strand_id
1 'polypeptide(L)'
;MPADFPRQDSPALDPYLLGVLLGDGYIVRNASVTTPDVEIVDYLYRFAAQNGLRLRCEQLPDNEANNYFFLDDRSPNNALIEQLRALGLFGKTAGEKFLPDAYRLGSREVRLAVLAGLLDTDGHLSRHCFEFVSKSRRLAEDVVFVARSLGFLATSAEKEVGGRIYQRVHISGDLDRIPTRVVRKQAQPRKQKKNVLRCGFTVHPVGEGEYFGFTVDGDHRYLMGDFTLTHNSGKTIMLSAVSGNMLDNTDAKACILAHRDELTGQNAAKFTRVNPKITTSIFDAHRKSWAGQATFAMVQTLSRENNLKRMPTLDLLVVDEAHHAAAISYRRIIDHVRERNPDARVFGVTATPGRGDGKGLRPVFSNVADQITLGELIRSGHLVPPRTFVIDVGTRDALSRVKRTGDDKTAGEPFCTPRSGARRAKARDGLGDFDMAEVDAIMNRSPVTEAVIRHWKEKAGDRQTVVFCSTVDHARNVAEAYQAAGIETVLVHGDQPATERKVALDRFARGEARVVVNVAVLTEGWDHPPTSCVVLLRPSSFKSTLIQMVGRGLRTVDPSEHPGVTKTNCIVLDFGTSTLLHGSLEQDVDLDGRTFKGKAPKKDCPECGAQVPAASLECPLCGHVWEHTPPEEGAELTDFVMSEVDLLKRSSFRWCDLFGDDAALMATGFSAWAGVFWLSGRWHAVGGGKRLATRLLAIGERTVCLAQADDWLNTHESDDTARKSRRWLNQPPTEQQLRYLPPEYRQDFGLTRYQASCLLAFRFNKRDIQTRVFGAADKKEAA
;
A
#
# COMPACT_ATOMS: atom_id res chain seq x y z
N MET A 1 18.03 -0.36 -5.62
CA MET A 1 17.99 -0.15 -7.08
C MET A 1 19.08 0.85 -7.45
N PRO A 2 19.67 0.79 -8.66
CA PRO A 2 20.59 1.82 -9.12
C PRO A 2 19.86 3.17 -9.23
N ALA A 3 20.52 4.25 -8.83
CA ALA A 3 20.04 5.61 -9.00
C ALA A 3 20.50 6.16 -10.35
N ASP A 4 19.61 6.83 -11.07
CA ASP A 4 19.95 7.59 -12.28
C ASP A 4 20.15 9.06 -11.93
N PHE A 5 21.24 9.64 -12.44
CA PHE A 5 21.56 11.05 -12.26
C PHE A 5 21.27 11.82 -13.56
N PRO A 6 21.01 13.13 -13.49
CA PRO A 6 20.85 13.97 -14.69
C PRO A 6 21.98 13.72 -15.68
N ARG A 7 21.64 13.67 -16.96
CA ARG A 7 22.62 13.37 -18.02
C ARG A 7 23.71 14.46 -18.03
N GLN A 8 24.94 14.06 -17.72
CA GLN A 8 26.13 14.90 -17.81
C GLN A 8 26.88 14.59 -19.11
N ASP A 9 27.65 15.57 -19.60
CA ASP A 9 28.54 15.36 -20.74
C ASP A 9 29.54 14.24 -20.44
N SER A 10 29.94 13.50 -21.48
CA SER A 10 30.94 12.46 -21.32
C SER A 10 32.23 13.06 -20.72
N PRO A 11 32.77 12.46 -19.66
CA PRO A 11 33.89 13.05 -18.96
C PRO A 11 35.16 13.04 -19.83
N ALA A 12 36.00 14.06 -19.67
CA ALA A 12 37.15 14.31 -20.53
C ALA A 12 38.23 13.22 -20.49
N LEU A 13 38.36 12.52 -19.36
CA LEU A 13 39.27 11.39 -19.17
C LEU A 13 38.46 10.09 -19.10
N ASP A 14 38.97 9.02 -19.72
CA ASP A 14 38.31 7.71 -19.72
C ASP A 14 38.03 7.24 -18.26
N PRO A 15 36.78 6.87 -17.93
CA PRO A 15 36.41 6.51 -16.56
C PRO A 15 37.19 5.31 -16.01
N TYR A 16 37.46 4.30 -16.83
CA TYR A 16 38.21 3.12 -16.39
C TYR A 16 39.66 3.49 -16.11
N LEU A 17 40.30 4.27 -17.00
CA LEU A 17 41.66 4.76 -16.76
C LEU A 17 41.75 5.61 -15.49
N LEU A 18 40.77 6.49 -15.25
CA LEU A 18 40.74 7.26 -14.02
C LEU A 18 40.71 6.35 -12.79
N GLY A 19 39.92 5.28 -12.82
CA GLY A 19 39.88 4.30 -11.72
C GLY A 19 41.23 3.65 -11.47
N VAL A 20 41.93 3.25 -12.54
CA VAL A 20 43.29 2.68 -12.47
C VAL A 20 44.29 3.70 -11.91
N LEU A 21 44.24 4.96 -12.36
CA LEU A 21 45.12 6.02 -11.88
C LEU A 21 44.87 6.38 -10.40
N LEU A 22 43.62 6.30 -9.96
CA LEU A 22 43.25 6.54 -8.57
C LEU A 22 43.74 5.43 -7.64
N GLY A 23 43.79 4.17 -8.11
CA GLY A 23 44.40 3.09 -7.36
C GLY A 23 45.92 3.07 -7.46
N ASP A 24 46.43 2.28 -8.42
CA ASP A 24 47.87 2.01 -8.62
C ASP A 24 48.64 3.16 -9.30
N GLY A 25 47.97 4.26 -9.65
CA GLY A 25 48.60 5.39 -10.32
C GLY A 25 49.43 6.28 -9.40
N TYR A 26 50.56 6.78 -9.92
CA TYR A 26 51.30 7.91 -9.38
C TYR A 26 50.99 9.16 -10.21
N ILE A 27 50.40 10.18 -9.57
CA ILE A 27 49.93 11.42 -10.23
C ILE A 27 50.50 12.69 -9.60
N VAL A 28 51.55 12.59 -8.78
CA VAL A 28 52.08 13.74 -8.02
C VAL A 28 52.99 14.62 -8.88
N ARG A 29 53.93 14.01 -9.61
CA ARG A 29 54.92 14.73 -10.45
C ARG A 29 54.86 14.36 -11.93
N ASN A 30 54.31 13.20 -12.24
CA ASN A 30 54.07 12.67 -13.57
C ASN A 30 52.80 11.82 -13.50
N ALA A 31 52.36 11.23 -14.61
CA ALA A 31 51.30 10.24 -14.63
C ALA A 31 51.92 8.88 -14.98
N SER A 32 51.89 7.94 -14.04
CA SER A 32 52.34 6.56 -14.26
C SER A 32 51.46 5.57 -13.52
N VAL A 33 51.48 4.31 -13.95
CA VAL A 33 50.77 3.20 -13.29
C VAL A 33 51.76 2.07 -13.04
N THR A 34 51.80 1.55 -11.82
CA THR A 34 52.62 0.39 -11.47
C THR A 34 51.72 -0.84 -11.36
N THR A 35 51.86 -1.81 -12.25
CA THR A 35 50.97 -2.99 -12.24
C THR A 35 51.66 -4.25 -12.78
N PRO A 36 51.39 -5.43 -12.20
CA PRO A 36 51.78 -6.72 -12.78
C PRO A 36 50.69 -7.32 -13.69
N ASP A 37 49.45 -6.79 -13.69
CA ASP A 37 48.32 -7.40 -14.38
C ASP A 37 48.34 -7.07 -15.88
N VAL A 38 48.52 -8.10 -16.72
CA VAL A 38 48.68 -7.98 -18.18
C VAL A 38 47.48 -7.33 -18.86
N GLU A 39 46.28 -7.53 -18.33
CA GLU A 39 45.04 -6.95 -18.86
C GLU A 39 45.01 -5.43 -18.67
N ILE A 40 45.57 -4.93 -17.56
CA ILE A 40 45.73 -3.49 -17.35
C ILE A 40 46.80 -2.97 -18.30
N VAL A 41 47.94 -3.65 -18.42
CA VAL A 41 49.03 -3.25 -19.33
C VAL A 41 48.56 -3.12 -20.78
N ASP A 42 47.87 -4.13 -21.31
CA ASP A 42 47.29 -4.09 -22.67
C ASP A 42 46.32 -2.91 -22.84
N TYR A 43 45.48 -2.64 -21.84
CA TYR A 43 44.62 -1.47 -21.85
C TYR A 43 45.40 -0.15 -21.90
N LEU A 44 46.45 0.01 -21.08
CA LEU A 44 47.27 1.23 -21.06
C LEU A 44 47.91 1.49 -22.43
N TYR A 45 48.47 0.46 -23.09
CA TYR A 45 49.07 0.60 -24.42
C TYR A 45 48.05 1.02 -25.48
N ARG A 46 46.85 0.43 -25.47
CA ARG A 46 45.77 0.81 -26.40
C ARG A 46 45.31 2.24 -26.16
N PHE A 47 45.11 2.63 -24.90
CA PHE A 47 44.73 3.98 -24.53
C PHE A 47 45.78 4.99 -24.99
N ALA A 48 47.06 4.73 -24.73
CA ALA A 48 48.15 5.63 -25.12
C ALA A 48 48.20 5.81 -26.64
N ALA A 49 48.13 4.72 -27.41
CA ALA A 49 48.11 4.78 -28.87
C ALA A 49 46.92 5.58 -29.42
N GLN A 50 45.72 5.40 -28.86
CA GLN A 50 44.50 6.11 -29.28
C GLN A 50 44.55 7.61 -28.98
N ASN A 51 45.22 8.01 -27.90
CA ASN A 51 45.32 9.40 -27.45
C ASN A 51 46.63 10.09 -27.87
N GLY A 52 47.43 9.45 -28.73
CA GLY A 52 48.69 10.02 -29.22
C GLY A 52 49.81 10.13 -28.17
N LEU A 53 49.71 9.37 -27.08
CA LEU A 53 50.70 9.29 -26.01
C LEU A 53 51.64 8.09 -26.22
N ARG A 54 52.83 8.15 -25.62
CA ARG A 54 53.79 7.05 -25.55
C ARG A 54 53.85 6.49 -24.14
N LEU A 55 53.92 5.17 -24.00
CA LEU A 55 54.24 4.53 -22.73
C LEU A 55 55.73 4.21 -22.66
N ARG A 56 56.38 4.62 -21.56
CA ARG A 56 57.71 4.15 -21.18
C ARG A 56 57.58 3.18 -20.03
N CYS A 57 57.99 1.93 -20.25
CA CYS A 57 58.06 0.91 -19.23
C CYS A 57 59.42 0.97 -18.51
N GLU A 58 59.40 0.92 -17.19
CA GLU A 58 60.58 0.82 -16.33
C GLU A 58 60.43 -0.40 -15.41
N GLN A 59 61.40 -1.31 -15.47
CA GLN A 59 61.37 -2.53 -14.67
C GLN A 59 61.84 -2.24 -13.24
N LEU A 60 61.07 -2.69 -12.25
CA LEU A 60 61.43 -2.53 -10.85
C LEU A 60 62.34 -3.69 -10.40
N PRO A 61 63.44 -3.43 -9.66
CA PRO A 61 64.29 -4.49 -9.13
C PRO A 61 63.51 -5.40 -8.17
N ASP A 62 63.64 -6.71 -8.32
CA ASP A 62 63.05 -7.74 -7.45
C ASP A 62 61.51 -7.66 -7.29
N ASN A 63 60.79 -7.13 -8.30
CA ASN A 63 59.34 -7.01 -8.30
C ASN A 63 58.73 -7.53 -9.61
N GLU A 64 57.63 -8.27 -9.52
CA GLU A 64 56.89 -8.76 -10.70
C GLU A 64 56.11 -7.65 -11.42
N ALA A 65 55.93 -6.48 -10.78
CA ALA A 65 55.28 -5.31 -11.37
C ALA A 65 56.27 -4.37 -12.07
N ASN A 66 55.83 -3.78 -13.19
CA ASN A 66 56.57 -2.72 -13.89
C ASN A 66 55.86 -1.38 -13.74
N ASN A 67 56.61 -0.28 -13.88
CA ASN A 67 56.07 1.07 -13.88
C ASN A 67 55.92 1.59 -15.31
N TYR A 68 54.72 2.07 -15.67
CA TYR A 68 54.38 2.54 -17.00
C TYR A 68 54.11 4.05 -16.98
N PHE A 69 55.02 4.84 -17.54
CA PHE A 69 54.91 6.29 -17.60
C PHE A 69 54.22 6.75 -18.89
N PHE A 70 53.22 7.61 -18.75
CA PHE A 70 52.59 8.31 -19.88
C PHE A 70 53.43 9.52 -20.28
N LEU A 71 53.90 9.54 -21.53
CA LEU A 71 54.69 10.61 -22.13
C LEU A 71 53.96 11.19 -23.33
N ASP A 72 54.14 12.48 -23.57
CA ASP A 72 53.66 13.19 -24.76
C ASP A 72 54.87 13.77 -25.50
N ASP A 73 55.25 13.16 -26.62
CA ASP A 73 56.40 13.59 -27.41
C ASP A 73 56.06 14.80 -28.32
N ARG A 74 54.77 15.21 -28.40
CA ARG A 74 54.27 16.25 -29.31
C ARG A 74 54.07 17.61 -28.64
N SER A 75 53.97 17.64 -27.32
CA SER A 75 53.71 18.84 -26.53
C SER A 75 54.59 18.86 -25.28
N PRO A 76 55.14 20.03 -24.87
CA PRO A 76 55.82 20.15 -23.58
C PRO A 76 54.87 19.93 -22.39
N ASN A 77 53.55 20.03 -22.63
CA ASN A 77 52.50 19.78 -21.65
C ASN A 77 51.74 18.50 -22.02
N ASN A 78 51.86 17.45 -21.20
CA ASN A 78 51.21 16.17 -21.41
C ASN A 78 49.68 16.31 -21.27
N ALA A 79 48.93 15.96 -22.32
CA ALA A 79 47.47 16.11 -22.37
C ALA A 79 46.74 15.39 -21.21
N LEU A 80 47.21 14.20 -20.80
CA LEU A 80 46.66 13.47 -19.65
C LEU A 80 46.92 14.21 -18.33
N ILE A 81 48.10 14.80 -18.17
CA ILE A 81 48.43 15.60 -16.98
C ILE A 81 47.53 16.84 -16.91
N GLU A 82 47.27 17.52 -18.03
CA GLU A 82 46.38 18.68 -18.05
C GLU A 82 44.93 18.30 -17.73
N GLN A 83 44.44 17.15 -18.20
CA GLN A 83 43.15 16.61 -17.78
C GLN A 83 43.11 16.31 -16.28
N LEU A 84 44.15 15.67 -15.72
CA LEU A 84 44.24 15.41 -14.28
C LEU A 84 44.32 16.72 -13.46
N ARG A 85 44.97 17.75 -14.00
CA ARG A 85 45.03 19.09 -13.38
C ARG A 85 43.65 19.75 -13.38
N ALA A 86 42.93 19.69 -14.50
CA ALA A 86 41.56 20.19 -14.61
C ALA A 86 40.60 19.49 -13.64
N LEU A 87 40.82 18.20 -13.38
CA LEU A 87 40.07 17.42 -12.39
C LEU A 87 40.52 17.65 -10.94
N GLY A 88 41.58 18.44 -10.71
CA GLY A 88 42.13 18.73 -9.38
C GLY A 88 42.88 17.56 -8.72
N LEU A 89 43.28 16.56 -9.52
CA LEU A 89 43.93 15.33 -9.05
C LEU A 89 45.45 15.35 -9.21
N PHE A 90 45.97 16.06 -10.20
CA PHE A 90 47.42 16.17 -10.38
C PHE A 90 48.07 16.85 -9.17
N GLY A 91 49.18 16.29 -8.69
CA GLY A 91 49.85 16.74 -7.46
C GLY A 91 49.34 16.10 -6.18
N LYS A 92 48.23 15.34 -6.21
CA LYS A 92 47.66 14.69 -5.01
C LYS A 92 48.39 13.40 -4.66
N THR A 93 48.74 13.25 -3.39
CA THR A 93 49.29 12.00 -2.85
C THR A 93 48.19 10.96 -2.67
N ALA A 94 48.57 9.69 -2.43
CA ALA A 94 47.60 8.60 -2.22
C ALA A 94 46.58 8.86 -1.09
N GLY A 95 46.91 9.69 -0.10
CA GLY A 95 46.00 10.09 0.98
C GLY A 95 45.02 11.21 0.61
N GLU A 96 45.26 11.91 -0.50
CA GLU A 96 44.49 13.10 -0.90
C GLU A 96 43.66 12.87 -2.18
N LYS A 97 43.80 11.71 -2.82
CA LYS A 97 43.02 11.31 -3.99
C LYS A 97 41.52 11.31 -3.66
N PHE A 98 40.69 11.60 -4.66
CA PHE A 98 39.22 11.59 -4.56
C PHE A 98 38.62 11.29 -5.93
N LEU A 99 37.32 11.02 -5.99
CA LEU A 99 36.62 10.85 -7.26
C LEU A 99 35.92 12.17 -7.65
N PRO A 100 36.24 12.79 -8.80
CA PRO A 100 35.56 14.01 -9.23
C PRO A 100 34.08 13.78 -9.52
N ASP A 101 33.25 14.80 -9.32
CA ASP A 101 31.79 14.70 -9.42
C ASP A 101 31.30 14.27 -10.80
N ALA A 102 31.99 14.63 -11.88
CA ALA A 102 31.69 14.18 -13.24
C ALA A 102 31.71 12.64 -13.40
N TYR A 103 32.44 11.94 -12.54
CA TYR A 103 32.50 10.49 -12.50
C TYR A 103 31.62 9.92 -11.39
N ARG A 104 31.59 10.58 -10.23
CA ARG A 104 30.81 10.17 -9.06
C ARG A 104 29.29 10.24 -9.31
N LEU A 105 28.84 11.26 -10.06
CA LEU A 105 27.45 11.51 -10.45
C LEU A 105 27.20 11.25 -11.94
N GLY A 106 28.19 10.66 -12.63
CA GLY A 106 28.11 10.37 -14.06
C GLY A 106 27.07 9.32 -14.42
N SER A 107 26.95 9.03 -15.72
CA SER A 107 26.08 7.97 -16.21
C SER A 107 26.39 6.64 -15.53
N ARG A 108 25.45 5.70 -15.63
CA ARG A 108 25.66 4.38 -15.07
C ARG A 108 26.86 3.66 -15.68
N GLU A 109 27.12 3.82 -16.98
CA GLU A 109 28.32 3.25 -17.60
C GLU A 109 29.60 3.90 -17.04
N VAL A 110 29.63 5.22 -16.89
CA VAL A 110 30.78 5.96 -16.34
C VAL A 110 31.11 5.47 -14.93
N ARG A 111 30.10 5.38 -14.06
CA ARG A 111 30.23 4.91 -12.67
C ARG A 111 30.70 3.46 -12.58
N LEU A 112 30.17 2.58 -13.43
CA LEU A 112 30.61 1.17 -13.48
C LEU A 112 32.04 1.04 -13.97
N ALA A 113 32.43 1.81 -15.00
CA ALA A 113 33.77 1.77 -15.56
C ALA A 113 34.84 2.29 -14.58
N VAL A 114 34.58 3.40 -13.88
CA VAL A 114 35.54 3.90 -12.87
C VAL A 114 35.64 3.00 -11.64
N LEU A 115 34.52 2.40 -11.20
CA LEU A 115 34.52 1.41 -10.14
C LEU A 115 35.29 0.14 -10.54
N ALA A 116 35.15 -0.30 -11.79
CA ALA A 116 35.90 -1.44 -12.32
C ALA A 116 37.41 -1.17 -12.31
N GLY A 117 37.86 0.01 -12.75
CA GLY A 117 39.28 0.39 -12.72
C GLY A 117 39.87 0.38 -11.30
N LEU A 118 39.15 0.93 -10.32
CA LEU A 118 39.55 0.93 -8.91
C LEU A 118 39.62 -0.48 -8.30
N LEU A 119 38.71 -1.36 -8.71
CA LEU A 119 38.69 -2.74 -8.22
C LEU A 119 39.76 -3.60 -8.91
N ASP A 120 40.04 -3.35 -10.20
CA ASP A 120 41.11 -4.02 -10.94
C ASP A 120 42.51 -3.70 -10.41
N THR A 121 42.69 -2.57 -9.74
CA THR A 121 43.93 -2.23 -9.02
C THR A 121 43.88 -2.67 -7.55
N ASP A 122 43.32 -1.83 -6.68
CA ASP A 122 43.35 -1.97 -5.21
C ASP A 122 42.23 -2.88 -4.66
N GLY A 123 41.36 -3.39 -5.53
CA GLY A 123 40.31 -4.33 -5.15
C GLY A 123 40.79 -5.77 -5.03
N HIS A 124 40.22 -6.52 -4.10
CA HIS A 124 40.42 -7.95 -3.94
C HIS A 124 39.06 -8.66 -3.87
N LEU A 125 38.81 -9.57 -4.80
CA LEU A 125 37.57 -10.37 -4.82
C LEU A 125 37.74 -11.63 -3.99
N SER A 126 36.93 -11.79 -2.93
CA SER A 126 36.92 -12.98 -2.10
C SER A 126 35.50 -13.33 -1.65
N ARG A 127 35.11 -14.61 -1.73
CA ARG A 127 33.81 -15.14 -1.27
C ARG A 127 32.58 -14.33 -1.74
N HIS A 128 32.57 -13.89 -3.00
CA HIS A 128 31.53 -13.03 -3.60
C HIS A 128 31.38 -11.64 -2.94
N CYS A 129 32.50 -11.07 -2.49
CA CYS A 129 32.61 -9.73 -1.94
C CYS A 129 33.91 -9.10 -2.46
N PHE A 130 33.86 -7.86 -2.95
CA PHE A 130 35.06 -7.08 -3.19
C PHE A 130 35.49 -6.38 -1.90
N GLU A 131 36.77 -6.47 -1.56
CA GLU A 131 37.43 -5.64 -0.56
C GLU A 131 38.30 -4.62 -1.30
N PHE A 132 38.11 -3.33 -1.05
CA PHE A 132 38.94 -2.24 -1.58
C PHE A 132 39.58 -1.50 -0.40
N VAL A 133 40.88 -1.20 -0.48
CA VAL A 133 41.61 -0.53 0.61
C VAL A 133 42.24 0.74 0.09
N SER A 134 42.01 1.86 0.79
CA SER A 134 42.57 3.17 0.42
C SER A 134 43.15 3.90 1.62
N LYS A 135 44.25 4.65 1.39
CA LYS A 135 44.78 5.63 2.36
C LYS A 135 43.95 6.90 2.40
N SER A 136 43.35 7.27 1.27
CA SER A 136 42.44 8.41 1.20
C SER A 136 41.08 8.02 1.74
N ARG A 137 40.68 8.68 2.83
CA ARG A 137 39.33 8.54 3.39
C ARG A 137 38.27 9.04 2.42
N ARG A 138 38.51 10.17 1.76
CA ARG A 138 37.59 10.75 0.78
C ARG A 138 37.35 9.80 -0.40
N LEU A 139 38.41 9.22 -0.95
CA LEU A 139 38.28 8.25 -2.05
C LEU A 139 37.47 7.01 -1.61
N ALA A 140 37.66 6.52 -0.39
CA ALA A 140 36.89 5.39 0.12
C ALA A 140 35.40 5.73 0.29
N GLU A 141 35.07 6.93 0.77
CA GLU A 141 33.70 7.44 0.86
C GLU A 141 33.07 7.59 -0.54
N ASP A 142 33.84 8.08 -1.52
CA ASP A 142 33.42 8.18 -2.92
C ASP A 142 33.13 6.81 -3.53
N VAL A 143 33.97 5.80 -3.25
CA VAL A 143 33.75 4.40 -3.70
C VAL A 143 32.49 3.82 -3.09
N VAL A 144 32.23 4.04 -1.80
CA VAL A 144 30.99 3.63 -1.14
C VAL A 144 29.78 4.29 -1.80
N PHE A 145 29.85 5.59 -2.06
CA PHE A 145 28.80 6.33 -2.74
C PHE A 145 28.51 5.76 -4.13
N VAL A 146 29.54 5.60 -4.97
CA VAL A 146 29.38 5.07 -6.33
C VAL A 146 28.81 3.66 -6.29
N ALA A 147 29.35 2.78 -5.45
CA ALA A 147 28.85 1.41 -5.33
C ALA A 147 27.38 1.35 -4.91
N ARG A 148 26.96 2.13 -3.90
CA ARG A 148 25.56 2.23 -3.46
C ARG A 148 24.65 2.82 -4.52
N SER A 149 25.12 3.87 -5.20
CA SER A 149 24.37 4.50 -6.31
C SER A 149 24.17 3.58 -7.50
N LEU A 150 25.01 2.56 -7.67
CA LEU A 150 24.87 1.52 -8.69
C LEU A 150 24.00 0.34 -8.22
N GLY A 151 23.49 0.40 -6.99
CA GLY A 151 22.62 -0.60 -6.39
C GLY A 151 23.35 -1.73 -5.66
N PHE A 152 24.66 -1.61 -5.42
CA PHE A 152 25.43 -2.56 -4.61
C PHE A 152 25.34 -2.22 -3.12
N LEU A 153 25.47 -3.22 -2.26
CA LEU A 153 25.69 -2.99 -0.83
C LEU A 153 27.16 -2.66 -0.63
N ALA A 154 27.46 -1.46 -0.14
CA ALA A 154 28.82 -1.08 0.25
C ALA A 154 28.87 -0.59 1.70
N THR A 155 29.90 -1.01 2.44
CA THR A 155 30.21 -0.54 3.80
C THR A 155 31.69 -0.21 3.89
N SER A 156 32.07 0.72 4.76
CA SER A 156 33.46 1.05 5.04
C SER A 156 33.78 0.86 6.53
N ALA A 157 35.04 0.54 6.83
CA ALA A 157 35.57 0.45 8.18
C ALA A 157 37.06 0.84 8.20
N GLU A 158 37.53 1.37 9.32
CA GLU A 158 38.94 1.67 9.53
C GLU A 158 39.74 0.38 9.83
N LYS A 159 40.92 0.28 9.23
CA LYS A 159 41.89 -0.79 9.46
C LYS A 159 43.24 -0.17 9.79
N GLU A 160 43.76 -0.47 10.97
CA GLU A 160 45.13 -0.13 11.32
C GLU A 160 46.07 -1.25 10.84
N VAL A 161 47.12 -0.87 10.10
CA VAL A 161 48.19 -1.78 9.68
C VAL A 161 49.52 -1.09 9.91
N GLY A 162 50.31 -1.62 10.85
CA GLY A 162 51.64 -1.09 11.17
C GLY A 162 51.62 0.38 11.62
N GLY A 163 50.64 0.78 12.45
CA GLY A 163 50.50 2.15 12.96
C GLY A 163 49.92 3.16 11.96
N ARG A 164 49.48 2.71 10.78
CA ARG A 164 48.83 3.55 9.76
C ARG A 164 47.38 3.14 9.58
N ILE A 165 46.49 4.14 9.51
CA ILE A 165 45.05 3.93 9.33
C ILE A 165 44.73 3.92 7.84
N TYR A 166 43.99 2.90 7.41
CA TYR A 166 43.45 2.74 6.07
C TYR A 166 41.93 2.60 6.14
N GLN A 167 41.23 3.05 5.11
CA GLN A 167 39.82 2.74 4.93
C GLN A 167 39.68 1.45 4.13
N ARG A 168 38.93 0.50 4.67
CA ARG A 168 38.56 -0.74 4.00
C ARG A 168 37.08 -0.67 3.61
N VAL A 169 36.81 -0.81 2.32
CA VAL A 169 35.47 -0.85 1.76
C VAL A 169 35.12 -2.27 1.36
N HIS A 170 33.95 -2.75 1.76
CA HIS A 170 33.38 -4.02 1.33
C HIS A 170 32.22 -3.76 0.38
N ILE A 171 32.23 -4.38 -0.80
CA ILE A 171 31.17 -4.27 -1.81
C ILE A 171 30.61 -5.66 -2.09
N SER A 172 29.29 -5.80 -1.99
CA SER A 172 28.58 -7.06 -2.22
C SER A 172 27.24 -6.83 -2.94
N GLY A 173 26.70 -7.87 -3.57
CA GLY A 173 25.51 -7.74 -4.42
C GLY A 173 25.68 -8.53 -5.71
N ASP A 174 25.11 -8.01 -6.80
CA ASP A 174 25.22 -8.58 -8.14
C ASP A 174 26.53 -8.13 -8.81
N LEU A 175 27.65 -8.56 -8.21
CA LEU A 175 29.00 -8.06 -8.53
C LEU A 175 29.44 -8.36 -9.97
N ASP A 176 28.82 -9.33 -10.64
CA ASP A 176 29.03 -9.67 -12.05
C ASP A 176 28.67 -8.51 -13.00
N ARG A 177 27.89 -7.54 -12.51
CA ARG A 177 27.55 -6.33 -13.26
C ARG A 177 28.69 -5.32 -13.33
N ILE A 178 29.73 -5.47 -12.50
CA ILE A 178 30.92 -4.60 -12.53
C ILE A 178 31.87 -5.14 -13.60
N PRO A 179 32.17 -4.39 -14.67
CA PRO A 179 32.94 -4.88 -15.81
C PRO A 179 34.46 -4.83 -15.55
N THR A 180 34.94 -5.57 -14.55
CA THR A 180 36.38 -5.74 -14.29
C THR A 180 37.06 -6.45 -15.46
N ARG A 181 38.27 -6.00 -15.81
CA ARG A 181 39.06 -6.53 -16.93
C ARG A 181 40.02 -7.61 -16.49
N VAL A 182 40.52 -7.55 -15.25
CA VAL A 182 41.44 -8.56 -14.72
C VAL A 182 40.66 -9.86 -14.47
N VAL A 183 41.06 -10.95 -15.12
CA VAL A 183 40.25 -12.19 -15.16
C VAL A 183 39.95 -12.73 -13.77
N ARG A 184 40.95 -12.75 -12.87
CA ARG A 184 40.79 -13.20 -11.47
C ARG A 184 39.86 -12.33 -10.63
N LYS A 185 39.50 -11.13 -11.11
CA LYS A 185 38.60 -10.17 -10.45
C LYS A 185 37.23 -10.11 -11.13
N GLN A 186 36.95 -10.94 -12.14
CA GLN A 186 35.62 -11.04 -12.72
C GLN A 186 34.72 -11.87 -11.81
N ALA A 187 33.71 -11.21 -11.24
CA ALA A 187 32.78 -11.87 -10.33
C ALA A 187 31.79 -12.74 -11.10
N GLN A 188 31.52 -13.93 -10.57
CA GLN A 188 30.47 -14.80 -11.10
C GLN A 188 29.08 -14.31 -10.64
N PRO A 189 28.03 -14.53 -11.46
CA PRO A 189 26.65 -14.20 -11.08
C PRO A 189 26.27 -14.80 -9.73
N ARG A 190 25.76 -13.96 -8.85
CA ARG A 190 25.43 -14.35 -7.49
C ARG A 190 24.17 -15.22 -7.47
N LYS A 191 24.26 -16.43 -6.89
CA LYS A 191 23.06 -17.19 -6.48
C LYS A 191 22.49 -16.58 -5.19
N GLN A 192 21.37 -15.88 -5.30
CA GLN A 192 20.78 -15.15 -4.17
C GLN A 192 20.12 -16.09 -3.14
N LYS A 193 20.83 -16.36 -2.04
CA LYS A 193 20.36 -17.22 -0.92
C LYS A 193 19.51 -16.50 0.14
N LYS A 194 19.50 -15.16 0.16
CA LYS A 194 18.80 -14.33 1.16
C LYS A 194 18.01 -13.21 0.47
N ASN A 195 16.82 -12.90 1.01
CA ASN A 195 15.98 -11.81 0.51
C ASN A 195 16.61 -10.44 0.85
N VAL A 196 16.89 -9.63 -0.18
CA VAL A 196 17.49 -8.28 -0.07
C VAL A 196 16.57 -7.26 0.60
N LEU A 197 15.28 -7.57 0.75
CA LEU A 197 14.30 -6.74 1.46
C LEU A 197 14.40 -6.86 3.00
N ARG A 198 15.37 -7.61 3.54
CA ARG A 198 15.63 -7.74 4.98
C ARG A 198 16.98 -7.11 5.34
N CYS A 199 16.95 -5.87 5.82
CA CYS A 199 18.10 -5.14 6.38
C CYS A 199 17.96 -5.05 7.92
N GLY A 200 19.03 -5.34 8.65
CA GLY A 200 19.13 -4.98 10.08
C GLY A 200 19.83 -3.62 10.20
N PHE A 201 19.28 -2.71 11.00
CA PHE A 201 19.88 -1.39 11.23
C PHE A 201 20.01 -1.11 12.71
N THR A 202 20.97 -0.24 13.05
CA THR A 202 21.26 0.19 14.42
C THR A 202 21.10 1.70 14.45
N VAL A 203 20.36 2.23 15.43
CA VAL A 203 20.04 3.65 15.52
C VAL A 203 21.00 4.33 16.50
N HIS A 204 21.68 5.39 16.05
CA HIS A 204 22.56 6.21 16.87
C HIS A 204 22.00 7.65 16.97
N PRO A 205 21.90 8.24 18.18
CA PRO A 205 21.46 9.63 18.35
C PRO A 205 22.53 10.61 17.84
N VAL A 206 22.15 11.60 17.02
CA VAL A 206 23.07 12.56 16.36
C VAL A 206 23.00 13.98 16.98
N GLY A 207 22.08 14.22 17.92
CA GLY A 207 21.85 15.53 18.55
C GLY A 207 20.60 16.26 18.03
N GLU A 208 20.25 17.39 18.64
CA GLU A 208 19.14 18.27 18.22
C GLU A 208 19.65 19.35 17.24
N GLY A 209 18.88 19.63 16.17
CA GLY A 209 19.21 20.61 15.13
C GLY A 209 18.00 20.87 14.22
N GLU A 210 18.10 21.84 13.31
CA GLU A 210 17.04 22.13 12.33
C GLU A 210 17.11 21.16 11.13
N TYR A 211 15.95 20.70 10.64
CA TYR A 211 15.86 19.80 9.48
C TYR A 211 14.77 20.27 8.51
N PHE A 212 15.05 20.13 7.21
CA PHE A 212 14.13 20.46 6.12
C PHE A 212 13.58 19.16 5.51
N GLY A 213 12.29 19.14 5.14
CA GLY A 213 11.62 18.00 4.50
C GLY A 213 10.92 18.40 3.20
N PHE A 214 10.69 17.43 2.31
CA PHE A 214 10.04 17.63 1.01
C PHE A 214 9.05 16.50 0.70
N THR A 215 8.07 16.80 -0.15
CA THR A 215 7.00 15.86 -0.58
C THR A 215 7.41 15.16 -1.86
N VAL A 216 7.15 13.84 -1.96
CA VAL A 216 7.53 13.00 -3.12
C VAL A 216 6.28 12.56 -3.88
N ASP A 217 6.24 12.83 -5.17
CA ASP A 217 5.21 12.45 -6.15
C ASP A 217 5.51 11.09 -6.81
N GLY A 218 4.53 10.50 -7.52
CA GLY A 218 4.72 9.22 -8.23
C GLY A 218 4.56 7.97 -7.36
N ASP A 219 5.54 7.05 -7.39
CA ASP A 219 5.53 5.75 -6.68
C ASP A 219 5.66 5.86 -5.14
N HIS A 220 5.70 7.09 -4.63
CA HIS A 220 5.85 7.43 -3.21
C HIS A 220 7.08 6.81 -2.55
N ARG A 221 8.09 6.46 -3.34
CA ARG A 221 9.37 5.92 -2.87
C ARG A 221 10.34 7.05 -2.64
N TYR A 222 10.86 7.15 -1.43
CA TYR A 222 11.91 8.10 -1.12
C TYR A 222 13.26 7.38 -0.99
N LEU A 223 14.23 7.82 -1.79
CA LEU A 223 15.62 7.38 -1.75
C LEU A 223 16.40 8.29 -0.80
N MET A 224 16.81 7.74 0.35
CA MET A 224 17.64 8.42 1.34
C MET A 224 19.03 8.71 0.75
N GLY A 225 19.78 9.65 1.33
CA GLY A 225 21.14 9.99 0.88
C GLY A 225 22.16 8.84 0.94
N ASP A 226 21.81 7.73 1.60
CA ASP A 226 22.57 6.47 1.62
C ASP A 226 22.07 5.42 0.60
N PHE A 227 21.17 5.81 -0.29
CA PHE A 227 20.52 4.99 -1.32
C PHE A 227 19.54 3.93 -0.79
N THR A 228 19.03 4.09 0.45
CA THR A 228 17.93 3.27 1.00
C THR A 228 16.55 3.76 0.52
N LEU A 229 15.64 2.84 0.16
CA LEU A 229 14.33 3.14 -0.40
C LEU A 229 13.19 2.91 0.62
N THR A 230 12.20 3.82 0.73
CA THR A 230 11.12 3.82 1.77
C THR A 230 9.72 4.20 1.23
N HIS A 231 8.61 3.77 1.89
CA HIS A 231 7.19 4.02 1.49
C HIS A 231 6.30 4.67 2.58
N ASN A 232 5.18 5.28 2.18
CA ASN A 232 4.25 6.04 3.04
C ASN A 232 2.84 5.41 3.15
N SER A 233 2.29 5.21 4.36
CA SER A 233 0.83 5.04 4.59
C SER A 233 0.32 6.13 5.54
N GLY A 234 -0.72 6.85 5.11
CA GLY A 234 -1.01 8.22 5.56
C GLY A 234 -1.65 8.43 6.94
N LYS A 235 -2.20 7.42 7.63
CA LYS A 235 -2.90 7.62 8.93
C LYS A 235 -2.01 8.26 9.98
N THR A 236 -0.79 7.73 10.16
CA THR A 236 0.19 8.28 11.10
C THR A 236 0.65 9.69 10.67
N ILE A 237 0.68 9.98 9.37
CA ILE A 237 1.07 11.29 8.84
C ILE A 237 -0.04 12.32 9.12
N MET A 238 -1.29 11.97 8.84
CA MET A 238 -2.46 12.82 9.12
C MET A 238 -2.58 13.11 10.61
N LEU A 239 -2.45 12.07 11.44
CA LEU A 239 -2.38 12.22 12.90
C LEU A 239 -1.28 13.21 13.29
N SER A 240 -0.09 13.06 12.70
CA SER A 240 1.05 13.92 12.98
C SER A 240 0.78 15.37 12.57
N ALA A 241 0.28 15.60 11.35
CA ALA A 241 -0.01 16.94 10.85
C ALA A 241 -1.07 17.67 11.68
N VAL A 242 -2.17 17.00 12.04
CA VAL A 242 -3.23 17.59 12.86
C VAL A 242 -2.72 17.92 14.26
N SER A 243 -2.07 16.97 14.91
CA SER A 243 -1.51 17.18 16.25
C SER A 243 -0.44 18.28 16.25
N GLY A 244 0.37 18.34 15.19
CA GLY A 244 1.39 19.35 14.99
C GLY A 244 0.84 20.75 14.97
N ASN A 245 -0.17 20.99 14.12
CA ASN A 245 -0.85 22.28 14.03
C ASN A 245 -1.49 22.71 15.36
N MET A 246 -1.93 21.76 16.19
CA MET A 246 -2.52 22.07 17.50
C MET A 246 -1.50 22.43 18.57
N LEU A 247 -0.24 22.04 18.38
CA LEU A 247 0.86 22.24 19.33
C LEU A 247 1.78 23.40 18.92
N ASP A 248 1.81 23.75 17.63
CA ASP A 248 2.68 24.78 17.08
C ASP A 248 2.47 26.14 17.76
N ASN A 249 3.58 26.78 18.18
CA ASN A 249 3.61 28.05 18.90
C ASN A 249 2.81 28.09 20.23
N THR A 250 2.69 26.95 20.91
CA THR A 250 2.08 26.86 22.25
C THR A 250 2.96 26.05 23.20
N ASP A 251 2.77 26.21 24.51
CA ASP A 251 3.39 25.34 25.52
C ASP A 251 2.55 24.08 25.82
N ALA A 252 1.56 23.78 24.97
CA ALA A 252 0.60 22.70 25.17
C ALA A 252 1.30 21.34 25.16
N LYS A 253 0.91 20.43 26.06
CA LYS A 253 1.45 19.06 26.18
C LYS A 253 0.50 18.04 25.55
N ALA A 254 1.00 17.24 24.62
CA ALA A 254 0.26 16.15 23.98
C ALA A 254 0.70 14.76 24.44
N CYS A 255 -0.23 13.81 24.39
CA CYS A 255 0.05 12.38 24.45
C CYS A 255 -0.61 11.65 23.28
N ILE A 256 0.15 10.84 22.55
CA ILE A 256 -0.33 10.01 21.45
C ILE A 256 -0.31 8.55 21.92
N LEU A 257 -1.49 7.97 22.08
CA LEU A 257 -1.68 6.60 22.51
C LEU A 257 -1.54 5.62 21.35
N ALA A 258 -0.75 4.56 21.56
CA ALA A 258 -0.62 3.42 20.67
C ALA A 258 -0.87 2.09 21.41
N HIS A 259 -1.31 1.07 20.67
CA HIS A 259 -1.66 -0.24 21.22
C HIS A 259 -0.51 -1.27 21.20
N ARG A 260 0.58 -1.07 20.42
CA ARG A 260 1.70 -2.04 20.30
C ARG A 260 3.08 -1.37 20.39
N ASP A 261 4.04 -2.07 21.03
CA ASP A 261 5.38 -1.54 21.36
C ASP A 261 6.19 -1.15 20.11
N GLU A 262 6.00 -1.83 18.99
CA GLU A 262 6.71 -1.58 17.73
C GLU A 262 6.30 -0.26 17.07
N LEU A 263 5.17 0.34 17.48
CA LEU A 263 4.58 1.53 16.86
C LEU A 263 4.97 2.85 17.54
N THR A 264 5.28 2.89 18.84
CA THR A 264 5.50 4.17 19.55
C THR A 264 6.76 4.90 19.08
N GLY A 265 7.89 4.21 18.97
CA GLY A 265 9.15 4.80 18.50
C GLY A 265 9.11 5.18 17.01
N GLN A 266 8.48 4.35 16.18
CA GLN A 266 8.33 4.62 14.74
C GLN A 266 7.36 5.78 14.48
N ASN A 267 6.23 5.84 15.21
CA ASN A 267 5.26 6.91 15.09
C ASN A 267 5.81 8.23 15.63
N ALA A 268 6.59 8.20 16.73
CA ALA A 268 7.30 9.37 17.23
C ALA A 268 8.27 9.92 16.17
N ALA A 269 9.09 9.07 15.55
CA ALA A 269 10.02 9.49 14.51
C ALA A 269 9.31 10.08 13.27
N LYS A 270 8.17 9.50 12.87
CA LYS A 270 7.34 10.06 11.78
C LYS A 270 6.76 11.41 12.17
N PHE A 271 6.28 11.55 13.41
CA PHE A 271 5.73 12.79 13.93
C PHE A 271 6.75 13.92 13.95
N THR A 272 7.96 13.66 14.46
CA THR A 272 9.05 14.66 14.49
C THR A 272 9.42 15.12 13.08
N ARG A 273 9.35 14.25 12.07
CA ARG A 273 9.62 14.65 10.67
C ARG A 273 8.54 15.56 10.10
N VAL A 274 7.28 15.35 10.48
CA VAL A 274 6.17 16.22 10.07
C VAL A 274 6.21 17.54 10.87
N ASN A 275 6.64 17.48 12.13
CA ASN A 275 6.59 18.59 13.08
C ASN A 275 7.96 18.81 13.77
N PRO A 276 8.97 19.34 13.05
CA PRO A 276 10.34 19.42 13.55
C PRO A 276 10.51 20.33 14.77
N LYS A 277 9.61 21.29 14.98
CA LYS A 277 9.64 22.23 16.12
C LYS A 277 9.07 21.66 17.42
N ILE A 278 8.38 20.52 17.35
CA ILE A 278 7.67 19.93 18.49
C ILE A 278 8.53 18.79 19.03
N THR A 279 9.00 18.95 20.26
CA THR A 279 9.82 17.93 20.93
C THR A 279 8.98 16.69 21.25
N THR A 280 9.55 15.50 21.08
CA THR A 280 8.84 14.24 21.33
C THR A 280 9.47 13.40 22.43
N SER A 281 8.67 12.69 23.22
CA SER A 281 9.13 11.68 24.18
C SER A 281 8.40 10.35 24.03
N ILE A 282 8.95 9.28 24.64
CA ILE A 282 8.38 7.92 24.59
C ILE A 282 8.04 7.44 26.00
N PHE A 283 6.84 6.87 26.15
CA PHE A 283 6.35 6.23 27.37
C PHE A 283 5.89 4.79 27.08
N ASP A 284 6.81 3.83 27.15
CA ASP A 284 6.58 2.40 26.92
C ASP A 284 7.13 1.54 28.08
N ALA A 285 7.18 0.22 27.94
CA ALA A 285 7.67 -0.68 28.99
C ALA A 285 9.11 -0.34 29.45
N HIS A 286 9.94 0.19 28.55
CA HIS A 286 11.37 0.43 28.74
C HIS A 286 11.71 1.90 29.03
N ARG A 287 10.98 2.85 28.46
CA ARG A 287 11.20 4.30 28.60
C ARG A 287 9.98 4.98 29.22
N LYS A 288 10.19 5.87 30.19
CA LYS A 288 9.12 6.55 30.95
C LYS A 288 9.28 8.07 30.88
N SER A 289 9.44 8.64 29.69
CA SER A 289 9.75 10.07 29.53
C SER A 289 8.52 10.88 29.14
N TRP A 290 8.40 12.07 29.75
CA TRP A 290 7.42 13.12 29.45
C TRP A 290 8.09 14.45 29.08
N ALA A 291 9.39 14.43 28.80
CA ALA A 291 10.18 15.63 28.56
C ALA A 291 9.70 16.40 27.31
N GLY A 292 9.33 15.68 26.26
CA GLY A 292 8.86 16.25 25.01
C GLY A 292 7.47 16.86 25.12
N GLN A 293 7.20 17.84 24.27
CA GLN A 293 5.88 18.44 24.11
C GLN A 293 4.84 17.40 23.67
N ALA A 294 5.19 16.46 22.79
CA ALA A 294 4.35 15.35 22.36
C ALA A 294 4.90 13.99 22.84
N THR A 295 4.18 13.27 23.70
CA THR A 295 4.62 11.97 24.23
C THR A 295 3.90 10.81 23.56
N PHE A 296 4.64 9.87 22.96
CA PHE A 296 4.11 8.63 22.38
C PHE A 296 4.06 7.54 23.44
N ALA A 297 2.85 7.08 23.80
CA ALA A 297 2.65 6.22 24.95
C ALA A 297 1.95 4.91 24.62
N MET A 298 2.45 3.82 25.21
CA MET A 298 1.81 2.51 25.16
C MET A 298 0.67 2.41 26.17
N VAL A 299 -0.54 2.12 25.69
CA VAL A 299 -1.75 2.10 26.53
C VAL A 299 -1.63 1.13 27.69
N GLN A 300 -1.21 -0.12 27.46
CA GLN A 300 -1.08 -1.15 28.50
C GLN A 300 -0.09 -0.75 29.61
N THR A 301 0.89 0.06 29.24
CA THR A 301 1.92 0.53 30.16
C THR A 301 1.42 1.75 30.91
N LEU A 302 0.86 2.73 30.21
CA LEU A 302 0.40 3.99 30.77
C LEU A 302 -0.80 3.81 31.69
N SER A 303 -1.72 2.89 31.39
CA SER A 303 -2.95 2.66 32.17
C SER A 303 -2.74 2.08 33.58
N ARG A 304 -1.48 1.84 34.00
CA ARG A 304 -1.15 1.38 35.35
C ARG A 304 -1.20 2.57 36.32
N GLU A 305 -1.79 2.38 37.49
CA GLU A 305 -2.09 3.46 38.44
C GLU A 305 -0.86 4.33 38.79
N ASN A 306 0.28 3.71 39.09
CA ASN A 306 1.52 4.43 39.41
C ASN A 306 2.07 5.25 38.23
N ASN A 307 1.80 4.84 36.99
CA ASN A 307 2.23 5.57 35.80
C ASN A 307 1.29 6.74 35.50
N LEU A 308 -0.02 6.55 35.66
CA LEU A 308 -1.01 7.62 35.56
C LEU A 308 -0.72 8.76 36.55
N LYS A 309 -0.41 8.43 37.81
CA LYS A 309 -0.04 9.44 38.83
C LYS A 309 1.14 10.33 38.42
N ARG A 310 2.07 9.78 37.63
CA ARG A 310 3.27 10.49 37.13
C ARG A 310 3.06 11.20 35.79
N MET A 311 1.88 11.07 35.18
CA MET A 311 1.55 11.76 33.95
C MET A 311 1.43 13.26 34.22
N PRO A 312 2.07 14.14 33.42
CA PRO A 312 1.86 15.57 33.52
C PRO A 312 0.44 15.93 33.10
N THR A 313 0.02 17.16 33.39
CA THR A 313 -1.20 17.73 32.81
C THR A 313 -1.03 17.81 31.30
N LEU A 314 -2.04 17.34 30.54
CA LEU A 314 -2.03 17.31 29.08
C LEU A 314 -3.13 18.22 28.55
N ASP A 315 -2.86 18.86 27.41
CA ASP A 315 -3.78 19.72 26.67
C ASP A 315 -4.35 18.99 25.45
N LEU A 316 -3.66 17.95 24.97
CA LEU A 316 -4.06 17.15 23.82
C LEU A 316 -3.85 15.65 24.08
N LEU A 317 -4.89 14.85 23.89
CA LEU A 317 -4.79 13.39 23.89
C LEU A 317 -5.21 12.86 22.53
N VAL A 318 -4.32 12.12 21.89
CA VAL A 318 -4.54 11.54 20.57
C VAL A 318 -4.61 10.03 20.69
N VAL A 319 -5.62 9.42 20.09
CA VAL A 319 -5.83 7.96 20.16
C VAL A 319 -5.65 7.36 18.77
N ASP A 320 -4.54 6.65 18.55
CA ASP A 320 -4.39 5.78 17.37
C ASP A 320 -5.24 4.52 17.58
N GLU A 321 -5.87 4.02 16.51
CA GLU A 321 -6.91 2.99 16.59
C GLU A 321 -8.01 3.33 17.61
N ALA A 322 -8.57 4.54 17.47
CA ALA A 322 -9.56 5.15 18.36
C ALA A 322 -10.80 4.29 18.65
N HIS A 323 -11.07 3.28 17.84
CA HIS A 323 -12.14 2.31 18.10
C HIS A 323 -11.97 1.55 19.42
N HIS A 324 -10.75 1.49 19.98
CA HIS A 324 -10.49 0.94 21.31
C HIS A 324 -10.82 1.89 22.48
N ALA A 325 -11.10 3.17 22.25
CA ALA A 325 -11.12 4.21 23.30
C ALA A 325 -12.10 3.97 24.47
N ALA A 326 -13.21 3.24 24.28
CA ALA A 326 -14.12 2.89 25.37
C ALA A 326 -13.73 1.63 26.16
N ALA A 327 -12.60 0.99 25.86
CA ALA A 327 -12.03 -0.07 26.69
C ALA A 327 -11.54 0.49 28.03
N ILE A 328 -11.57 -0.33 29.09
CA ILE A 328 -11.26 0.10 30.47
C ILE A 328 -9.87 0.75 30.56
N SER A 329 -8.87 0.18 29.88
CA SER A 329 -7.50 0.72 29.88
C SER A 329 -7.40 2.11 29.26
N TYR A 330 -8.09 2.34 28.14
CA TYR A 330 -8.15 3.65 27.48
C TYR A 330 -8.96 4.65 28.32
N ARG A 331 -10.13 4.24 28.82
CA ARG A 331 -10.97 5.07 29.70
C ARG A 331 -10.22 5.56 30.93
N ARG A 332 -9.46 4.68 31.61
CA ARG A 332 -8.63 5.10 32.74
C ARG A 332 -7.65 6.22 32.38
N ILE A 333 -7.05 6.18 31.20
CA ILE A 333 -6.13 7.24 30.74
C ILE A 333 -6.92 8.51 30.42
N ILE A 334 -7.97 8.40 29.61
CA ILE A 334 -8.79 9.53 29.15
C ILE A 334 -9.43 10.26 30.32
N ASP A 335 -10.02 9.51 31.26
CA ASP A 335 -10.67 10.05 32.45
C ASP A 335 -9.64 10.75 33.34
N HIS A 336 -8.46 10.15 33.53
CA HIS A 336 -7.37 10.79 34.26
C HIS A 336 -6.87 12.09 33.61
N VAL A 337 -6.82 12.15 32.27
CA VAL A 337 -6.50 13.40 31.55
C VAL A 337 -7.57 14.45 31.81
N ARG A 338 -8.85 14.11 31.67
CA ARG A 338 -9.97 15.04 31.86
C ARG A 338 -10.12 15.53 33.29
N GLU A 339 -9.83 14.69 34.28
CA GLU A 339 -9.82 15.07 35.69
C GLU A 339 -8.74 16.12 35.99
N ARG A 340 -7.57 16.02 35.36
CA ARG A 340 -6.47 16.98 35.55
C ARG A 340 -6.60 18.23 34.71
N ASN A 341 -7.17 18.12 33.52
CA ASN A 341 -7.43 19.22 32.60
C ASN A 341 -8.79 19.01 31.90
N PRO A 342 -9.86 19.62 32.41
CA PRO A 342 -11.19 19.52 31.79
C PRO A 342 -11.25 20.07 30.36
N ASP A 343 -10.35 20.99 30.01
CA ASP A 343 -10.27 21.63 28.69
C ASP A 343 -9.37 20.87 27.69
N ALA A 344 -8.79 19.74 28.13
CA ALA A 344 -7.94 18.91 27.27
C ALA A 344 -8.71 18.41 26.03
N ARG A 345 -8.17 18.69 24.85
CA ARG A 345 -8.73 18.24 23.59
C ARG A 345 -8.42 16.77 23.37
N VAL A 346 -9.39 16.01 22.88
CA VAL A 346 -9.23 14.58 22.60
C VAL A 346 -9.69 14.29 21.19
N PHE A 347 -8.81 13.75 20.34
CA PHE A 347 -9.19 13.25 19.02
C PHE A 347 -8.56 11.88 18.75
N GLY A 348 -9.12 11.16 17.78
CA GLY A 348 -8.65 9.82 17.46
C GLY A 348 -8.78 9.53 15.98
N VAL A 349 -7.90 8.66 15.49
CA VAL A 349 -7.93 8.15 14.12
C VAL A 349 -8.20 6.65 14.17
N THR A 350 -9.02 6.16 13.24
CA THR A 350 -9.34 4.74 13.15
C THR A 350 -9.79 4.40 11.74
N ALA A 351 -9.42 3.21 11.27
CA ALA A 351 -9.98 2.68 10.02
C ALA A 351 -11.38 2.05 10.23
N THR A 352 -11.76 1.80 11.48
CA THR A 352 -12.96 1.00 11.81
C THR A 352 -13.69 1.55 13.04
N PRO A 353 -14.52 2.60 12.91
CA PRO A 353 -15.12 3.28 14.06
C PRO A 353 -16.20 2.49 14.79
N GLY A 354 -16.90 1.55 14.13
CA GLY A 354 -17.93 0.76 14.78
C GLY A 354 -17.35 -0.28 15.73
N ARG A 355 -17.85 -0.29 16.96
CA ARG A 355 -17.41 -1.21 18.02
C ARG A 355 -18.26 -2.45 18.10
N GLY A 356 -17.61 -3.51 18.53
CA GLY A 356 -18.24 -4.80 18.68
C GLY A 356 -19.05 -5.03 19.95
N ASP A 357 -18.67 -4.35 21.03
CA ASP A 357 -19.32 -4.44 22.33
C ASP A 357 -20.57 -3.57 22.46
N GLY A 358 -21.03 -2.95 21.36
CA GLY A 358 -22.21 -2.09 21.31
C GLY A 358 -22.06 -0.77 22.10
N LYS A 359 -20.89 -0.50 22.67
CA LYS A 359 -20.62 0.76 23.37
C LYS A 359 -20.25 1.83 22.34
N GLY A 360 -20.97 2.94 22.34
CA GLY A 360 -20.64 4.09 21.50
C GLY A 360 -19.29 4.72 21.86
N LEU A 361 -18.69 5.40 20.89
CA LEU A 361 -17.50 6.22 21.08
C LEU A 361 -17.85 7.62 21.62
N ARG A 362 -19.13 8.00 21.63
CA ARG A 362 -19.67 9.28 22.13
C ARG A 362 -19.20 9.68 23.53
N PRO A 363 -19.07 8.76 24.51
CA PRO A 363 -18.57 9.13 25.84
C PRO A 363 -17.13 9.67 25.83
N VAL A 364 -16.37 9.41 24.76
CA VAL A 364 -15.01 9.91 24.55
C VAL A 364 -14.98 11.04 23.52
N PHE A 365 -15.59 10.86 22.35
CA PHE A 365 -15.52 11.79 21.22
C PHE A 365 -16.87 12.48 20.97
N SER A 366 -16.84 13.81 20.81
CA SER A 366 -18.03 14.65 20.64
C SER A 366 -18.59 14.66 19.22
N ASN A 367 -17.74 14.46 18.20
CA ASN A 367 -18.10 14.49 16.79
C ASN A 367 -17.11 13.68 15.93
N VAL A 368 -17.50 13.45 14.68
CA VAL A 368 -16.63 12.93 13.62
C VAL A 368 -16.20 14.14 12.81
N ALA A 369 -14.90 14.45 12.83
CA ALA A 369 -14.39 15.66 12.16
C ALA A 369 -14.31 15.48 10.64
N ASP A 370 -13.90 14.29 10.20
CA ASP A 370 -13.77 13.95 8.78
C ASP A 370 -13.84 12.42 8.61
N GLN A 371 -14.19 11.95 7.42
CA GLN A 371 -14.28 10.53 7.07
C GLN A 371 -13.81 10.30 5.63
N ILE A 372 -12.73 9.53 5.47
CA ILE A 372 -12.33 9.00 4.17
C ILE A 372 -12.96 7.63 3.97
N THR A 373 -13.77 7.49 2.93
CA THR A 373 -14.51 6.27 2.60
C THR A 373 -13.66 5.30 1.79
N LEU A 374 -14.05 4.02 1.80
CA LEU A 374 -13.42 3.01 0.95
C LEU A 374 -13.60 3.35 -0.54
N GLY A 375 -14.78 3.86 -0.92
CA GLY A 375 -15.06 4.31 -2.28
C GLY A 375 -14.15 5.45 -2.74
N GLU A 376 -13.83 6.41 -1.90
CA GLU A 376 -12.86 7.47 -2.20
C GLU A 376 -11.45 6.94 -2.43
N LEU A 377 -10.99 6.01 -1.60
CA LEU A 377 -9.68 5.37 -1.77
C LEU A 377 -9.60 4.53 -3.05
N ILE A 378 -10.70 3.90 -3.46
CA ILE A 378 -10.76 3.17 -4.74
C ILE A 378 -10.75 4.17 -5.92
N ARG A 379 -11.57 5.22 -5.87
CA ARG A 379 -11.66 6.24 -6.94
C ARG A 379 -10.35 6.99 -7.17
N SER A 380 -9.62 7.27 -6.09
CA SER A 380 -8.30 7.93 -6.13
C SER A 380 -7.15 7.00 -6.51
N GLY A 381 -7.42 5.71 -6.79
CA GLY A 381 -6.41 4.74 -7.19
C GLY A 381 -5.52 4.24 -6.04
N HIS A 382 -5.90 4.49 -4.79
CA HIS A 382 -5.19 3.97 -3.61
C HIS A 382 -5.58 2.51 -3.30
N LEU A 383 -6.73 2.04 -3.77
CA LEU A 383 -7.22 0.66 -3.64
C LEU A 383 -7.85 0.16 -4.95
N VAL A 384 -7.90 -1.15 -5.15
CA VAL A 384 -8.64 -1.80 -6.23
C VAL A 384 -10.07 -2.13 -5.78
N PRO A 385 -11.05 -2.10 -6.71
CA PRO A 385 -12.43 -2.43 -6.38
C PRO A 385 -12.61 -3.91 -5.96
N PRO A 386 -13.37 -4.19 -4.89
CA PRO A 386 -13.80 -5.56 -4.57
C PRO A 386 -14.93 -6.03 -5.49
N ARG A 387 -14.93 -7.33 -5.80
CA ARG A 387 -16.05 -8.08 -6.40
C ARG A 387 -16.45 -9.19 -5.43
N THR A 388 -17.60 -9.02 -4.77
CA THR A 388 -18.00 -9.88 -3.66
C THR A 388 -19.08 -10.87 -4.09
N PHE A 389 -18.85 -12.15 -3.78
CA PHE A 389 -19.79 -13.25 -3.97
C PHE A 389 -20.16 -13.81 -2.59
N VAL A 390 -21.45 -13.78 -2.27
CA VAL A 390 -21.97 -14.50 -1.10
C VAL A 390 -22.45 -15.86 -1.57
N ILE A 391 -21.92 -16.92 -0.95
CA ILE A 391 -22.17 -18.29 -1.38
C ILE A 391 -22.81 -19.04 -0.21
N ASP A 392 -24.06 -19.45 -0.40
CA ASP A 392 -24.74 -20.33 0.54
C ASP A 392 -24.41 -21.78 0.20
N VAL A 393 -23.86 -22.49 1.17
CA VAL A 393 -23.50 -23.92 1.09
C VAL A 393 -24.39 -24.76 2.03
N GLY A 394 -25.57 -24.23 2.39
CA GLY A 394 -26.51 -24.88 3.30
C GLY A 394 -26.14 -24.71 4.78
N THR A 395 -25.15 -23.86 5.10
CA THR A 395 -24.69 -23.59 6.47
C THR A 395 -25.31 -22.33 7.07
N ARG A 396 -26.00 -21.52 6.26
CA ARG A 396 -26.51 -20.20 6.65
C ARG A 396 -27.40 -20.22 7.89
N ASP A 397 -28.39 -21.11 7.93
CA ASP A 397 -29.31 -21.21 9.06
C ASP A 397 -28.60 -21.64 10.34
N ALA A 398 -27.65 -22.56 10.24
CA ALA A 398 -26.84 -23.01 11.37
C ALA A 398 -25.91 -21.89 11.87
N LEU A 399 -25.23 -21.18 10.96
CA LEU A 399 -24.35 -20.05 11.29
C LEU A 399 -25.11 -18.90 11.97
N SER A 400 -26.37 -18.67 11.58
CA SER A 400 -27.22 -17.64 12.19
C SER A 400 -27.60 -17.92 13.65
N ARG A 401 -27.47 -19.18 14.10
CA ARG A 401 -27.82 -19.65 15.45
C ARG A 401 -26.61 -19.74 16.39
N VAL A 402 -25.40 -19.54 15.88
CA VAL A 402 -24.16 -19.59 16.67
C VAL A 402 -24.15 -18.45 17.69
N LYS A 403 -23.84 -18.78 18.95
CA LYS A 403 -23.83 -17.81 20.04
C LYS A 403 -22.60 -16.90 19.98
N ARG A 404 -22.74 -15.69 20.51
CA ARG A 404 -21.61 -14.75 20.68
C ARG A 404 -20.99 -14.96 22.05
N THR A 405 -19.66 -14.97 22.11
CA THR A 405 -18.95 -15.14 23.38
C THR A 405 -19.22 -13.91 24.25
N GLY A 406 -19.91 -14.10 25.38
CA GLY A 406 -20.27 -13.03 26.32
C GLY A 406 -21.78 -12.83 26.59
N ASP A 407 -22.66 -13.62 25.97
CA ASP A 407 -24.11 -13.53 26.20
C ASP A 407 -24.59 -14.24 27.49
N ASP A 408 -23.77 -15.08 28.13
CA ASP A 408 -24.11 -15.71 29.43
C ASP A 408 -23.80 -14.76 30.61
N LYS A 409 -24.78 -13.92 30.93
CA LYS A 409 -24.96 -13.35 32.28
C LYS A 409 -26.10 -14.08 33.00
N THR A 410 -25.84 -15.27 33.50
CA THR A 410 -26.65 -15.85 34.57
C THR A 410 -25.78 -16.12 35.79
N ALA A 411 -26.15 -15.46 36.88
CA ALA A 411 -25.52 -15.53 38.19
C ALA A 411 -25.54 -16.96 38.77
N GLY A 412 -24.44 -17.35 39.42
CA GLY A 412 -24.32 -18.58 40.20
C GLY A 412 -22.91 -18.74 40.77
N GLU A 413 -22.84 -19.01 42.07
CA GLU A 413 -21.71 -18.86 43.02
C GLU A 413 -20.42 -19.68 42.76
N PRO A 414 -19.28 -19.33 43.40
CA PRO A 414 -18.00 -19.99 43.19
C PRO A 414 -17.86 -21.25 44.05
N PHE A 415 -17.66 -22.41 43.41
CA PHE A 415 -17.20 -23.62 44.11
C PHE A 415 -15.87 -24.12 43.52
N CYS A 416 -14.82 -24.04 44.33
CA CYS A 416 -13.51 -24.63 44.07
C CYS A 416 -13.52 -26.12 44.46
N THR A 417 -13.00 -27.00 43.59
CA THR A 417 -12.12 -28.11 44.01
C THR A 417 -11.07 -28.44 42.93
N PRO A 418 -9.86 -28.87 43.29
CA PRO A 418 -8.75 -29.07 42.35
C PRO A 418 -8.60 -30.54 41.93
N ARG A 419 -8.52 -30.81 40.62
CA ARG A 419 -7.88 -32.04 40.10
C ARG A 419 -7.02 -31.76 38.86
N SER A 420 -5.72 -31.86 39.10
CA SER A 420 -4.65 -32.42 38.24
C SER A 420 -4.72 -32.26 36.72
N GLY A 421 -3.71 -31.55 36.17
CA GLY A 421 -2.81 -32.22 35.23
C GLY A 421 -3.06 -32.04 33.73
N ALA A 422 -3.31 -30.83 33.24
CA ALA A 422 -2.95 -30.45 31.87
C ALA A 422 -2.76 -28.93 31.79
N ARG A 423 -1.57 -28.47 31.40
CA ARG A 423 -1.31 -27.05 31.13
C ARG A 423 -2.11 -26.63 29.90
N ARG A 424 -3.34 -26.13 30.09
CA ARG A 424 -4.02 -25.28 29.09
C ARG A 424 -3.31 -23.94 29.07
N ALA A 425 -2.70 -23.59 27.93
CA ALA A 425 -2.23 -22.24 27.67
C ALA A 425 -3.43 -21.29 27.70
N LYS A 426 -3.35 -20.25 28.54
CA LYS A 426 -4.35 -19.18 28.62
C LYS A 426 -4.50 -18.52 27.25
N ALA A 427 -5.67 -18.65 26.64
CA ALA A 427 -6.12 -17.74 25.58
C ALA A 427 -6.10 -16.31 26.15
N ARG A 428 -5.38 -15.41 25.50
CA ARG A 428 -5.40 -13.97 25.82
C ARG A 428 -6.75 -13.42 25.35
N ASP A 429 -7.42 -12.68 26.23
CA ASP A 429 -8.72 -12.05 26.03
C ASP A 429 -8.81 -11.34 24.66
N GLY A 430 -9.54 -11.96 23.74
CA GLY A 430 -10.01 -11.37 22.49
C GLY A 430 -11.49 -11.01 22.62
N LEU A 431 -11.87 -9.86 22.07
CA LEU A 431 -13.24 -9.31 22.09
C LEU A 431 -14.28 -10.35 21.64
N GLY A 432 -15.45 -10.36 22.29
CA GLY A 432 -16.55 -11.32 22.09
C GLY A 432 -16.90 -11.60 20.62
N ASP A 433 -16.27 -12.62 20.07
CA ASP A 433 -16.50 -13.11 18.71
C ASP A 433 -17.63 -14.16 18.73
N PHE A 434 -17.97 -14.74 17.58
CA PHE A 434 -18.77 -15.96 17.60
C PHE A 434 -18.00 -17.09 18.31
N ASP A 435 -18.71 -18.04 18.92
CA ASP A 435 -18.06 -19.26 19.38
C ASP A 435 -17.45 -20.00 18.18
N MET A 436 -16.13 -19.87 18.03
CA MET A 436 -15.41 -20.41 16.88
C MET A 436 -15.44 -21.94 16.84
N ALA A 437 -15.66 -22.61 17.97
CA ALA A 437 -15.86 -24.07 18.00
C ALA A 437 -17.22 -24.46 17.42
N GLU A 438 -18.28 -23.70 17.70
CA GLU A 438 -19.58 -23.91 17.05
C GLU A 438 -19.52 -23.61 15.55
N VAL A 439 -18.80 -22.56 15.14
CA VAL A 439 -18.57 -22.25 13.71
C VAL A 439 -17.80 -23.39 13.03
N ASP A 440 -16.75 -23.91 13.67
CA ASP A 440 -15.98 -25.06 13.18
C ASP A 440 -16.89 -26.29 12.96
N ALA A 441 -17.75 -26.65 13.92
CA ALA A 441 -18.67 -27.78 13.77
C ALA A 441 -19.65 -27.67 12.59
N ILE A 442 -19.88 -26.45 12.09
CA ILE A 442 -20.74 -26.17 10.94
C ILE A 442 -19.93 -26.14 9.64
N MET A 443 -18.82 -25.39 9.63
CA MET A 443 -18.04 -25.09 8.43
C MET A 443 -17.02 -26.17 8.09
N ASN A 444 -16.50 -26.88 9.09
CA ASN A 444 -15.48 -27.90 8.95
C ASN A 444 -16.10 -29.27 8.58
N ARG A 445 -16.83 -29.30 7.48
CA ARG A 445 -17.48 -30.51 6.93
C ARG A 445 -17.03 -30.72 5.50
N SER A 446 -16.70 -31.95 5.11
CA SER A 446 -16.19 -32.24 3.76
C SER A 446 -17.03 -31.64 2.63
N PRO A 447 -18.39 -31.75 2.62
CA PRO A 447 -19.20 -31.16 1.56
C PRO A 447 -19.10 -29.63 1.48
N VAL A 448 -18.93 -28.95 2.63
CA VAL A 448 -18.74 -27.50 2.70
C VAL A 448 -17.38 -27.12 2.14
N THR A 449 -16.32 -27.80 2.57
CA THR A 449 -14.95 -27.56 2.10
C THR A 449 -14.80 -27.84 0.61
N GLU A 450 -15.44 -28.90 0.09
CA GLU A 450 -15.49 -29.22 -1.34
C GLU A 450 -16.19 -28.12 -2.15
N ALA A 451 -17.32 -27.60 -1.65
CA ALA A 451 -18.02 -26.48 -2.27
C ALA A 451 -17.16 -25.19 -2.27
N VAL A 452 -16.43 -24.93 -1.18
CA VAL A 452 -15.48 -23.80 -1.10
C VAL A 452 -14.44 -23.87 -2.22
N ILE A 453 -13.80 -25.03 -2.40
CA ILE A 453 -12.77 -25.23 -3.42
C ILE A 453 -13.36 -25.12 -4.83
N ARG A 454 -14.55 -25.70 -5.06
CA ARG A 454 -15.25 -25.62 -6.34
C ARG A 454 -15.52 -24.17 -6.74
N HIS A 455 -16.13 -23.39 -5.85
CA HIS A 455 -16.42 -21.99 -6.11
C HIS A 455 -15.17 -21.11 -6.20
N TRP A 456 -14.13 -21.43 -5.42
CA TRP A 456 -12.84 -20.76 -5.56
C TRP A 456 -12.25 -20.98 -6.96
N LYS A 457 -12.23 -22.22 -7.47
CA LYS A 457 -11.75 -22.53 -8.84
C LYS A 457 -12.56 -21.78 -9.89
N GLU A 458 -13.88 -21.70 -9.72
CA GLU A 458 -14.78 -21.04 -10.66
C GLU A 458 -14.60 -19.51 -10.71
N LYS A 459 -14.43 -18.85 -9.56
CA LYS A 459 -14.48 -17.38 -9.46
C LYS A 459 -13.12 -16.71 -9.27
N ALA A 460 -12.22 -17.34 -8.52
CA ALA A 460 -10.90 -16.79 -8.23
C ALA A 460 -9.84 -17.23 -9.25
N GLY A 461 -10.05 -18.36 -9.94
CA GLY A 461 -9.12 -18.88 -10.94
C GLY A 461 -7.73 -19.14 -10.35
N ASP A 462 -6.71 -18.47 -10.88
CA ASP A 462 -5.30 -18.58 -10.47
C ASP A 462 -4.85 -17.41 -9.58
N ARG A 463 -5.78 -16.68 -8.94
CA ARG A 463 -5.44 -15.55 -8.07
C ARG A 463 -4.76 -16.00 -6.79
N GLN A 464 -3.76 -15.22 -6.35
CA GLN A 464 -3.18 -15.39 -5.02
C GLN A 464 -4.23 -15.09 -3.96
N THR A 465 -4.49 -16.07 -3.11
CA THR A 465 -5.67 -16.11 -2.25
C THR A 465 -5.30 -16.21 -0.78
N VAL A 466 -5.91 -15.37 0.05
CA VAL A 466 -5.90 -15.51 1.51
C VAL A 466 -7.23 -16.07 2.00
N VAL A 467 -7.19 -17.10 2.85
CA VAL A 467 -8.36 -17.74 3.45
C VAL A 467 -8.36 -17.50 4.96
N PHE A 468 -9.49 -17.02 5.48
CA PHE A 468 -9.69 -16.77 6.91
C PHE A 468 -10.62 -17.84 7.51
N CYS A 469 -10.07 -18.68 8.39
CA CYS A 469 -10.77 -19.79 9.05
C CYS A 469 -11.15 -19.45 10.51
N SER A 470 -12.04 -20.25 11.10
CA SER A 470 -12.52 -20.09 12.49
C SER A 470 -11.54 -20.63 13.53
N THR A 471 -11.05 -21.86 13.35
CA THR A 471 -10.16 -22.55 14.28
C THR A 471 -8.92 -23.08 13.56
N VAL A 472 -7.89 -23.48 14.33
CA VAL A 472 -6.68 -24.08 13.79
C VAL A 472 -7.00 -25.39 13.07
N ASP A 473 -7.89 -26.21 13.61
CA ASP A 473 -8.27 -27.50 13.00
C ASP A 473 -9.07 -27.30 11.71
N HIS A 474 -10.00 -26.34 11.68
CA HIS A 474 -10.66 -25.92 10.44
C HIS A 474 -9.65 -25.52 9.38
N ALA A 475 -8.67 -24.71 9.76
CA ALA A 475 -7.64 -24.21 8.84
C ALA A 475 -6.74 -25.33 8.30
N ARG A 476 -6.41 -26.33 9.12
CA ARG A 476 -5.69 -27.54 8.66
C ARG A 476 -6.51 -28.29 7.61
N ASN A 477 -7.77 -28.61 7.92
CA ASN A 477 -8.62 -29.38 7.02
C ASN A 477 -8.86 -28.66 5.68
N VAL A 478 -9.05 -27.34 5.72
CA VAL A 478 -9.18 -26.52 4.49
C VAL A 478 -7.88 -26.53 3.70
N ALA A 479 -6.72 -26.38 4.35
CA ALA A 479 -5.43 -26.42 3.67
C ALA A 479 -5.16 -27.78 3.01
N GLU A 480 -5.46 -28.87 3.72
CA GLU A 480 -5.35 -30.24 3.20
C GLU A 480 -6.28 -30.47 2.01
N ALA A 481 -7.50 -29.96 2.05
CA ALA A 481 -8.45 -30.08 0.96
C ALA A 481 -7.99 -29.31 -0.31
N TYR A 482 -7.43 -28.10 -0.15
CA TYR A 482 -6.80 -27.39 -1.27
C TYR A 482 -5.63 -28.18 -1.86
N GLN A 483 -4.77 -28.76 -1.02
CA GLN A 483 -3.65 -29.60 -1.46
C GLN A 483 -4.14 -30.86 -2.20
N ALA A 484 -5.15 -31.55 -1.67
CA ALA A 484 -5.77 -32.71 -2.32
C ALA A 484 -6.39 -32.35 -3.68
N ALA A 485 -6.88 -31.11 -3.84
CA ALA A 485 -7.39 -30.59 -5.09
C ALA A 485 -6.30 -30.10 -6.08
N GLY A 486 -5.02 -30.34 -5.76
CA GLY A 486 -3.85 -30.01 -6.59
C GLY A 486 -3.38 -28.55 -6.46
N ILE A 487 -3.77 -27.84 -5.39
CA ILE A 487 -3.48 -26.41 -5.21
C ILE A 487 -2.45 -26.23 -4.11
N GLU A 488 -1.27 -25.72 -4.47
CA GLU A 488 -0.21 -25.43 -3.52
C GLU A 488 -0.67 -24.43 -2.45
N THR A 489 -0.65 -24.87 -1.20
CA THR A 489 -1.28 -24.15 -0.09
C THR A 489 -0.40 -24.20 1.16
N VAL A 490 -0.33 -23.08 1.87
CA VAL A 490 0.38 -22.94 3.14
C VAL A 490 -0.56 -22.54 4.28
N LEU A 491 -0.24 -22.97 5.50
CA LEU A 491 -1.03 -22.70 6.70
C LEU A 491 -0.25 -21.79 7.68
N VAL A 492 -0.91 -20.77 8.22
CA VAL A 492 -0.37 -19.83 9.20
C VAL A 492 -1.29 -19.65 10.42
N HIS A 493 -0.85 -20.00 11.62
CA HIS A 493 -1.59 -19.80 12.88
C HIS A 493 -0.69 -19.39 14.06
N GLY A 494 -1.30 -18.94 15.17
CA GLY A 494 -0.62 -18.30 16.29
C GLY A 494 0.41 -19.17 17.03
N ASP A 495 0.15 -20.48 17.12
CA ASP A 495 1.00 -21.43 17.84
C ASP A 495 2.26 -21.86 17.06
N GLN A 496 2.33 -21.55 15.76
CA GLN A 496 3.52 -21.85 14.97
C GLN A 496 4.71 -20.97 15.41
N PRO A 497 5.93 -21.54 15.46
CA PRO A 497 7.16 -20.77 15.62
C PRO A 497 7.25 -19.65 14.58
N ALA A 498 7.77 -18.49 14.97
CA ALA A 498 7.90 -17.34 14.09
C ALA A 498 8.72 -17.63 12.82
N THR A 499 9.68 -18.55 12.90
CA THR A 499 10.47 -19.04 11.76
C THR A 499 9.64 -19.83 10.76
N GLU A 500 8.76 -20.71 11.23
CA GLU A 500 7.89 -21.54 10.39
C GLU A 500 6.83 -20.70 9.67
N ARG A 501 6.18 -19.78 10.39
CA ARG A 501 5.24 -18.82 9.80
C ARG A 501 5.89 -18.00 8.68
N LYS A 502 7.14 -17.58 8.90
CA LYS A 502 7.91 -16.80 7.94
C LYS A 502 8.24 -17.61 6.68
N VAL A 503 8.57 -18.90 6.81
CA VAL A 503 8.78 -19.78 5.66
C VAL A 503 7.50 -19.97 4.87
N ALA A 504 6.36 -20.22 5.54
CA ALA A 504 5.06 -20.36 4.90
C ALA A 504 4.68 -19.09 4.10
N LEU A 505 4.81 -17.92 4.70
CA LEU A 505 4.53 -16.64 4.04
C LEU A 505 5.51 -16.34 2.90
N ASP A 506 6.80 -16.69 3.04
CA ASP A 506 7.78 -16.52 1.97
C ASP A 506 7.45 -17.43 0.76
N ARG A 507 6.93 -18.65 0.96
CA ARG A 507 6.44 -19.53 -0.12
C ARG A 507 5.23 -18.94 -0.85
N PHE A 508 4.26 -18.43 -0.10
CA PHE A 508 3.11 -17.73 -0.68
C PHE A 508 3.54 -16.49 -1.47
N ALA A 509 4.42 -15.66 -0.93
CA ALA A 509 4.87 -14.43 -1.57
C ALA A 509 5.59 -14.67 -2.92
N ARG A 510 6.29 -15.79 -3.07
CA ARG A 510 6.97 -16.19 -4.31
C ARG A 510 6.05 -16.88 -5.33
N GLY A 511 4.79 -17.13 -4.98
CA GLY A 511 3.87 -17.88 -5.81
C GLY A 511 4.09 -19.40 -5.81
N GLU A 512 5.01 -19.90 -4.96
CA GLU A 512 5.18 -21.35 -4.73
C GLU A 512 3.94 -21.94 -4.06
N ALA A 513 3.22 -21.13 -3.27
CA ALA A 513 1.88 -21.43 -2.82
C ALA A 513 0.89 -20.40 -3.39
N ARG A 514 -0.22 -20.89 -3.92
CA ARG A 514 -1.30 -20.07 -4.48
C ARG A 514 -2.26 -19.58 -3.40
N VAL A 515 -2.40 -20.36 -2.33
CA VAL A 515 -3.34 -20.11 -1.24
C VAL A 515 -2.60 -20.06 0.10
N VAL A 516 -2.92 -19.06 0.92
CA VAL A 516 -2.52 -19.01 2.34
C VAL A 516 -3.76 -19.10 3.21
N VAL A 517 -3.84 -20.15 4.02
CA VAL A 517 -4.90 -20.35 5.01
C VAL A 517 -4.41 -19.84 6.35
N ASN A 518 -5.23 -19.06 7.05
CA ASN A 518 -4.83 -18.49 8.33
C ASN A 518 -5.94 -18.44 9.40
N VAL A 519 -5.49 -18.34 10.65
CA VAL A 519 -6.35 -18.12 11.82
C VAL A 519 -5.74 -17.03 12.69
N ALA A 520 -6.42 -15.88 12.79
CA ALA A 520 -6.10 -14.76 13.69
C ALA A 520 -4.69 -14.14 13.57
N VAL A 521 -3.89 -14.52 12.56
CA VAL A 521 -2.52 -13.99 12.36
C VAL A 521 -2.47 -12.93 11.27
N LEU A 522 -3.11 -13.14 10.12
CA LEU A 522 -3.02 -12.24 8.97
C LEU A 522 -4.09 -11.13 8.98
N THR A 523 -4.90 -11.07 10.03
CA THR A 523 -5.91 -10.03 10.23
C THR A 523 -5.27 -8.65 10.39
N GLU A 524 -4.06 -8.56 10.95
CA GLU A 524 -3.32 -7.32 11.19
C GLU A 524 -1.82 -7.47 10.89
N GLY A 525 -1.16 -6.41 10.42
CA GLY A 525 0.31 -6.35 10.30
C GLY A 525 0.94 -7.15 9.16
N TRP A 526 0.15 -7.83 8.33
CA TRP A 526 0.61 -8.50 7.12
C TRP A 526 0.29 -7.66 5.86
N ASP A 527 1.29 -7.53 4.98
CA ASP A 527 1.21 -6.76 3.74
C ASP A 527 1.78 -7.55 2.57
N HIS A 528 0.92 -7.94 1.63
CA HIS A 528 1.29 -8.60 0.38
C HIS A 528 0.35 -8.16 -0.74
N PRO A 529 0.64 -7.02 -1.40
CA PRO A 529 -0.24 -6.41 -2.40
C PRO A 529 -0.73 -7.33 -3.54
N PRO A 530 0.05 -8.31 -4.05
CA PRO A 530 -0.40 -9.24 -5.09
C PRO A 530 -1.60 -10.10 -4.73
N THR A 531 -1.92 -10.25 -3.44
CA THR A 531 -3.13 -10.95 -2.98
C THR A 531 -4.36 -10.35 -3.63
N SER A 532 -5.07 -11.10 -4.46
CA SER A 532 -6.16 -10.60 -5.31
C SER A 532 -7.46 -11.40 -5.15
N CYS A 533 -7.48 -12.32 -4.17
CA CYS A 533 -8.68 -12.99 -3.70
C CYS A 533 -8.65 -13.15 -2.17
N VAL A 534 -9.81 -12.94 -1.53
CA VAL A 534 -10.04 -13.13 -0.10
C VAL A 534 -11.20 -14.12 0.08
N VAL A 535 -10.98 -15.18 0.85
CA VAL A 535 -12.02 -16.17 1.18
C VAL A 535 -12.33 -16.11 2.67
N LEU A 536 -13.60 -15.96 3.00
CA LEU A 536 -14.10 -15.84 4.37
C LEU A 536 -14.86 -17.13 4.74
N LEU A 537 -14.24 -17.96 5.58
CA LEU A 537 -14.81 -19.22 6.10
C LEU A 537 -15.21 -19.10 7.57
N ARG A 538 -15.39 -17.88 8.06
CA ARG A 538 -15.91 -17.59 9.39
C ARG A 538 -16.85 -16.39 9.34
N PRO A 539 -17.96 -16.43 10.09
CA PRO A 539 -18.73 -15.22 10.33
C PRO A 539 -17.86 -14.23 11.11
N SER A 540 -17.97 -12.95 10.77
CA SER A 540 -17.39 -11.87 11.56
C SER A 540 -18.50 -11.23 12.36
N SER A 541 -18.40 -11.28 13.69
CA SER A 541 -19.32 -10.55 14.57
C SER A 541 -19.27 -9.04 14.33
N PHE A 542 -18.16 -8.54 13.79
CA PHE A 542 -17.89 -7.11 13.64
C PHE A 542 -17.51 -6.75 12.20
N LYS A 543 -18.12 -5.66 11.71
CA LYS A 543 -17.82 -5.06 10.40
C LYS A 543 -16.37 -4.61 10.28
N SER A 544 -15.76 -4.20 11.39
CA SER A 544 -14.35 -3.81 11.47
C SER A 544 -13.41 -4.94 11.06
N THR A 545 -13.59 -6.12 11.64
CA THR A 545 -12.80 -7.32 11.31
C THR A 545 -12.99 -7.71 9.85
N LEU A 546 -14.22 -7.64 9.34
CA LEU A 546 -14.53 -7.89 7.93
C LEU A 546 -13.76 -6.93 7.00
N ILE A 547 -13.79 -5.62 7.28
CA ILE A 547 -13.07 -4.61 6.50
C ILE A 547 -11.55 -4.83 6.55
N GLN A 548 -11.00 -5.19 7.71
CA GLN A 548 -9.58 -5.48 7.86
C GLN A 548 -9.13 -6.69 7.03
N MET A 549 -9.92 -7.77 7.02
CA MET A 549 -9.66 -8.97 6.24
C MET A 549 -9.75 -8.70 4.74
N VAL A 550 -10.84 -8.07 4.29
CA VAL A 550 -11.05 -7.72 2.88
C VAL A 550 -9.98 -6.73 2.41
N GLY A 551 -9.63 -5.74 3.22
CA GLY A 551 -8.62 -4.73 2.93
C GLY A 551 -7.21 -5.28 2.66
N ARG A 552 -6.92 -6.53 3.02
CA ARG A 552 -5.68 -7.23 2.63
C ARG A 552 -5.63 -7.52 1.14
N GLY A 553 -6.79 -7.76 0.52
CA GLY A 553 -6.92 -7.99 -0.90
C GLY A 553 -7.13 -6.73 -1.73
N LEU A 554 -7.45 -5.58 -1.14
CA LEU A 554 -7.81 -4.37 -1.90
C LEU A 554 -6.63 -3.47 -2.29
N ARG A 555 -5.41 -3.76 -1.83
CA ARG A 555 -4.25 -2.89 -2.14
C ARG A 555 -3.92 -2.91 -3.63
N THR A 556 -3.55 -1.78 -4.20
CA THR A 556 -2.99 -1.75 -5.56
C THR A 556 -1.66 -2.48 -5.61
N VAL A 557 -1.31 -3.00 -6.80
CA VAL A 557 -0.03 -3.64 -7.04
C VAL A 557 0.84 -2.67 -7.83
N ASP A 558 2.05 -2.43 -7.33
CA ASP A 558 3.04 -1.69 -8.07
C ASP A 558 3.71 -2.61 -9.11
N PRO A 559 3.59 -2.32 -10.42
CA PRO A 559 4.18 -3.14 -11.49
C PRO A 559 5.72 -3.25 -11.40
N SER A 560 6.39 -2.32 -10.72
CA SER A 560 7.84 -2.35 -10.53
C SER A 560 8.28 -3.30 -9.41
N GLU A 561 7.44 -3.53 -8.40
CA GLU A 561 7.68 -4.48 -7.31
C GLU A 561 7.22 -5.90 -7.65
N HIS A 562 6.12 -5.99 -8.40
CA HIS A 562 5.53 -7.25 -8.83
C HIS A 562 5.36 -7.27 -10.35
N PRO A 563 6.46 -7.35 -11.11
CA PRO A 563 6.42 -7.35 -12.57
C PRO A 563 5.61 -8.55 -13.09
N GLY A 564 4.74 -8.28 -14.06
CA GLY A 564 3.82 -9.26 -14.62
C GLY A 564 2.55 -9.50 -13.80
N VAL A 565 2.43 -8.90 -12.61
CA VAL A 565 1.20 -8.97 -11.80
C VAL A 565 0.35 -7.74 -12.07
N THR A 566 -0.73 -7.92 -12.83
CA THR A 566 -1.74 -6.88 -13.04
C THR A 566 -2.92 -7.15 -12.13
N LYS A 567 -3.28 -6.15 -11.30
CA LYS A 567 -4.40 -6.25 -10.37
C LYS A 567 -5.38 -5.11 -10.59
N THR A 568 -6.51 -5.43 -11.20
CA THR A 568 -7.58 -4.46 -11.51
C THR A 568 -8.74 -4.54 -10.51
N ASN A 569 -8.88 -5.64 -9.79
CA ASN A 569 -9.91 -5.86 -8.78
C ASN A 569 -9.49 -6.95 -7.78
N CYS A 570 -10.24 -7.10 -6.70
CA CYS A 570 -10.09 -8.19 -5.72
C CYS A 570 -11.37 -9.02 -5.65
N ILE A 571 -11.26 -10.35 -5.74
CA ILE A 571 -12.38 -11.25 -5.52
C ILE A 571 -12.58 -11.45 -4.01
N VAL A 572 -13.81 -11.38 -3.52
CA VAL A 572 -14.16 -11.71 -2.13
C VAL A 572 -15.20 -12.82 -2.15
N LEU A 573 -14.86 -13.99 -1.63
CA LEU A 573 -15.76 -15.14 -1.51
C LEU A 573 -16.18 -15.29 -0.05
N ASP A 574 -17.46 -15.04 0.23
CA ASP A 574 -18.00 -15.09 1.58
C ASP A 574 -18.93 -16.28 1.76
N PHE A 575 -18.44 -17.28 2.48
CA PHE A 575 -19.19 -18.47 2.91
C PHE A 575 -19.67 -18.36 4.36
N GLY A 576 -19.15 -17.38 5.11
CA GLY A 576 -19.49 -17.12 6.51
C GLY A 576 -20.69 -16.21 6.69
N THR A 577 -21.35 -15.78 5.61
CA THR A 577 -22.49 -14.84 5.59
C THR A 577 -22.21 -13.45 6.18
N SER A 578 -20.93 -13.10 6.39
CA SER A 578 -20.52 -11.85 7.05
C SER A 578 -20.99 -10.60 6.30
N THR A 579 -20.99 -10.65 4.97
CA THR A 579 -21.41 -9.58 4.06
C THR A 579 -22.91 -9.39 4.09
N LEU A 580 -23.69 -10.46 4.28
CA LEU A 580 -25.15 -10.35 4.49
C LEU A 580 -25.48 -9.78 5.87
N LEU A 581 -24.68 -10.10 6.89
CA LEU A 581 -24.84 -9.57 8.25
C LEU A 581 -24.52 -8.06 8.32
N HIS A 582 -23.49 -7.60 7.61
CA HIS A 582 -22.99 -6.21 7.70
C HIS A 582 -23.39 -5.28 6.54
N GLY A 583 -23.96 -5.83 5.45
CA GLY A 583 -24.35 -5.10 4.26
C GLY A 583 -23.15 -4.56 3.46
N SER A 584 -23.17 -3.27 3.11
CA SER A 584 -22.07 -2.60 2.39
C SER A 584 -20.73 -2.69 3.14
N LEU A 585 -19.60 -2.74 2.44
CA LEU A 585 -18.26 -2.60 3.04
C LEU A 585 -17.99 -1.18 3.57
N GLU A 586 -18.82 -0.21 3.19
CA GLU A 586 -18.75 1.14 3.73
C GLU A 586 -19.38 1.18 5.13
N GLN A 587 -18.70 1.84 6.05
CA GLN A 587 -19.16 2.01 7.42
C GLN A 587 -19.46 3.48 7.66
N ASP A 588 -20.75 3.82 7.82
CA ASP A 588 -21.14 5.14 8.32
C ASP A 588 -20.74 5.26 9.79
N VAL A 589 -20.19 6.41 10.19
CA VAL A 589 -19.74 6.61 11.57
C VAL A 589 -20.90 7.07 12.45
N ASP A 590 -21.35 6.20 13.35
CA ASP A 590 -22.23 6.57 14.46
C ASP A 590 -21.46 6.52 15.79
N LEU A 591 -21.35 7.67 16.45
CA LEU A 591 -20.69 7.78 17.75
C LEU A 591 -21.58 7.29 18.89
N ASP A 592 -22.91 7.37 18.76
CA ASP A 592 -23.86 7.12 19.85
C ASP A 592 -24.01 5.63 20.18
N GLY A 593 -23.44 4.76 19.35
CA GLY A 593 -23.51 3.31 19.56
C GLY A 593 -24.93 2.77 19.39
N ARG A 594 -25.79 3.47 18.62
CA ARG A 594 -27.13 2.97 18.32
C ARG A 594 -26.98 1.82 17.34
N THR A 595 -26.91 0.60 17.88
CA THR A 595 -27.33 -0.55 17.10
C THR A 595 -28.80 -0.35 16.78
N PHE A 596 -29.14 -0.28 15.48
CA PHE A 596 -30.53 -0.45 15.06
C PHE A 596 -30.99 -1.83 15.56
N LYS A 597 -31.64 -1.87 16.74
CA LYS A 597 -32.33 -3.06 17.24
C LYS A 597 -33.67 -3.17 16.53
N GLY A 598 -33.61 -3.59 15.29
CA GLY A 598 -34.71 -4.21 14.60
C GLY A 598 -34.13 -5.36 13.79
N LYS A 599 -34.70 -6.57 13.88
CA LYS A 599 -34.51 -7.52 12.78
C LYS A 599 -34.95 -6.75 11.53
N ALA A 600 -34.09 -6.69 10.52
CA ALA A 600 -34.49 -6.16 9.22
C ALA A 600 -35.82 -6.85 8.87
N PRO A 601 -36.93 -6.12 8.69
CA PRO A 601 -38.23 -6.74 8.46
C PRO A 601 -38.08 -7.68 7.25
N LYS A 602 -38.68 -8.87 7.30
CA LYS A 602 -38.56 -9.92 6.28
C LYS A 602 -39.94 -10.30 5.73
N LYS A 603 -39.99 -10.85 4.52
CA LYS A 603 -41.17 -11.48 3.90
C LYS A 603 -40.75 -12.78 3.21
N ASP A 604 -41.67 -13.69 3.00
CA ASP A 604 -41.41 -14.94 2.30
C ASP A 604 -41.70 -14.80 0.80
N CYS A 605 -40.86 -15.44 -0.01
CA CYS A 605 -41.01 -15.49 -1.46
C CYS A 605 -42.02 -16.60 -1.81
N PRO A 606 -43.16 -16.28 -2.46
CA PRO A 606 -44.20 -17.27 -2.73
C PRO A 606 -43.78 -18.32 -3.76
N GLU A 607 -42.80 -18.02 -4.62
CA GLU A 607 -42.35 -18.95 -5.66
C GLU A 607 -41.32 -19.99 -5.17
N CYS A 608 -40.46 -19.64 -4.20
CA CYS A 608 -39.36 -20.52 -3.77
C CYS A 608 -39.23 -20.66 -2.24
N GLY A 609 -40.17 -20.12 -1.46
CA GLY A 609 -40.23 -20.25 0.01
C GLY A 609 -39.17 -19.46 0.78
N ALA A 610 -38.39 -18.62 0.10
CA ALA A 610 -37.22 -17.97 0.70
C ALA A 610 -37.57 -16.78 1.61
N GLN A 611 -36.96 -16.74 2.81
CA GLN A 611 -37.02 -15.57 3.70
C GLN A 611 -36.13 -14.43 3.19
N VAL A 612 -36.75 -13.38 2.65
CA VAL A 612 -36.07 -12.22 2.08
C VAL A 612 -36.37 -10.95 2.89
N PRO A 613 -35.57 -9.87 2.80
CA PRO A 613 -35.94 -8.59 3.41
C PRO A 613 -37.28 -8.04 2.87
N ALA A 614 -38.13 -7.49 3.74
CA ALA A 614 -39.47 -6.99 3.43
C ALA A 614 -39.48 -5.85 2.40
N ALA A 615 -38.38 -5.11 2.30
CA ALA A 615 -38.18 -4.06 1.31
C ALA A 615 -37.71 -4.57 -0.06
N SER A 616 -37.38 -5.86 -0.20
CA SER A 616 -37.02 -6.44 -1.49
C SER A 616 -38.24 -6.44 -2.41
N LEU A 617 -38.15 -5.75 -3.54
CA LEU A 617 -39.24 -5.71 -4.54
C LEU A 617 -39.19 -6.92 -5.49
N GLU A 618 -38.10 -7.68 -5.43
CA GLU A 618 -37.83 -8.84 -6.27
C GLU A 618 -37.01 -9.87 -5.49
N CYS A 619 -37.39 -11.14 -5.65
CA CYS A 619 -36.89 -12.26 -4.88
C CYS A 619 -35.49 -12.66 -5.38
N PRO A 620 -34.44 -12.48 -4.57
CA PRO A 620 -33.06 -12.63 -5.00
C PRO A 620 -32.65 -14.09 -5.22
N LEU A 621 -33.56 -15.05 -5.03
CA LEU A 621 -33.31 -16.46 -5.29
C LEU A 621 -33.96 -16.94 -6.60
N CYS A 622 -35.23 -16.63 -6.87
CA CYS A 622 -35.90 -17.10 -8.09
C CYS A 622 -36.27 -16.01 -9.10
N GLY A 623 -36.09 -14.72 -8.76
CA GLY A 623 -36.47 -13.59 -9.61
C GLY A 623 -37.95 -13.18 -9.47
N HIS A 624 -38.71 -13.79 -8.56
CA HIS A 624 -40.11 -13.44 -8.31
C HIS A 624 -40.26 -11.97 -7.90
N VAL A 625 -40.90 -11.16 -8.74
CA VAL A 625 -41.26 -9.77 -8.44
C VAL A 625 -42.56 -9.77 -7.64
N TRP A 626 -42.55 -9.26 -6.42
CA TRP A 626 -43.77 -9.21 -5.61
C TRP A 626 -44.72 -8.12 -6.11
N GLU A 627 -45.82 -8.52 -6.75
CA GLU A 627 -47.00 -7.69 -6.93
C GLU A 627 -47.85 -7.71 -5.65
N HIS A 628 -48.40 -6.56 -5.25
CA HIS A 628 -49.09 -6.41 -3.96
C HIS A 628 -50.39 -7.24 -3.89
N THR A 629 -50.32 -8.48 -3.37
CA THR A 629 -51.46 -9.23 -2.78
C THR A 629 -50.99 -10.47 -1.97
N PRO A 630 -51.76 -11.01 -1.00
CA PRO A 630 -51.26 -11.83 0.13
C PRO A 630 -51.01 -13.32 -0.19
N PRO A 631 -50.25 -14.07 0.64
CA PRO A 631 -49.61 -15.33 0.25
C PRO A 631 -50.30 -16.61 0.78
N GLU A 632 -50.13 -17.74 0.06
CA GLU A 632 -50.20 -19.10 0.61
C GLU A 632 -49.13 -20.05 0.03
N GLU A 633 -48.49 -20.75 0.98
CA GLU A 633 -47.86 -22.10 1.08
C GLU A 633 -47.03 -22.76 -0.05
N GLY A 634 -45.70 -22.79 0.17
CA GLY A 634 -44.89 -24.00 0.47
C GLY A 634 -44.46 -24.99 -0.63
N ALA A 635 -43.13 -25.19 -0.84
CA ALA A 635 -42.45 -26.48 -1.08
C ALA A 635 -40.92 -26.35 -1.37
N GLU A 636 -40.21 -27.49 -1.35
CA GLU A 636 -38.78 -27.79 -1.10
C GLU A 636 -37.70 -27.33 -2.12
N LEU A 637 -36.46 -27.28 -1.62
CA LEU A 637 -35.20 -26.83 -2.25
C LEU A 637 -34.55 -27.87 -3.19
N THR A 638 -34.19 -27.46 -4.42
CA THR A 638 -33.28 -28.23 -5.30
C THR A 638 -32.17 -27.45 -6.02
N ASP A 639 -31.94 -26.15 -5.81
CA ASP A 639 -30.79 -25.47 -6.42
C ASP A 639 -30.23 -24.30 -5.60
N PHE A 640 -28.90 -24.15 -5.60
CA PHE A 640 -28.17 -23.06 -4.94
C PHE A 640 -28.15 -21.81 -5.84
N VAL A 641 -28.63 -20.68 -5.33
CA VAL A 641 -28.67 -19.40 -6.09
C VAL A 641 -27.53 -18.46 -5.68
N MET A 642 -26.88 -17.88 -6.68
CA MET A 642 -25.81 -16.88 -6.56
C MET A 642 -26.35 -15.46 -6.80
N SER A 643 -25.86 -14.47 -6.06
CA SER A 643 -26.13 -13.04 -6.34
C SER A 643 -24.84 -12.22 -6.35
N GLU A 644 -24.61 -11.47 -7.44
CA GLU A 644 -23.51 -10.50 -7.59
C GLU A 644 -23.99 -9.12 -7.09
N VAL A 645 -23.21 -8.47 -6.21
CA VAL A 645 -23.53 -7.14 -5.67
C VAL A 645 -22.64 -6.10 -6.35
N ASP A 646 -23.23 -5.25 -7.20
CA ASP A 646 -22.55 -4.12 -7.83
C ASP A 646 -22.42 -2.94 -6.86
N LEU A 647 -21.18 -2.62 -6.51
CA LEU A 647 -20.80 -1.66 -5.46
C LEU A 647 -20.65 -0.20 -5.97
N LEU A 648 -20.98 0.10 -7.23
CA LEU A 648 -20.90 1.47 -7.78
C LEU A 648 -22.22 2.26 -7.78
N LYS A 649 -23.31 1.74 -7.22
CA LYS A 649 -24.64 2.39 -7.21
C LYS A 649 -24.78 3.66 -6.33
N ARG A 650 -23.69 4.35 -5.99
CA ARG A 650 -23.69 5.61 -5.19
C ARG A 650 -23.47 6.89 -6.02
N SER A 651 -23.65 6.88 -7.35
CA SER A 651 -23.80 8.15 -8.07
C SER A 651 -25.02 8.90 -7.52
N SER A 652 -24.85 10.18 -7.20
CA SER A 652 -25.93 11.05 -6.75
C SER A 652 -26.93 11.37 -7.89
N PHE A 653 -26.62 10.97 -9.12
CA PHE A 653 -27.44 11.17 -10.32
C PHE A 653 -27.92 9.85 -10.92
N ARG A 654 -29.16 9.83 -11.40
CA ARG A 654 -29.70 8.67 -12.14
C ARG A 654 -29.28 8.80 -13.60
N TRP A 655 -28.59 7.78 -14.13
CA TRP A 655 -28.29 7.73 -15.56
C TRP A 655 -29.47 7.15 -16.33
N CYS A 656 -29.92 7.88 -17.35
CA CYS A 656 -31.00 7.46 -18.24
C CYS A 656 -30.44 7.01 -19.57
N ASP A 657 -30.80 5.79 -19.99
CA ASP A 657 -30.69 5.38 -21.38
C ASP A 657 -31.75 6.13 -22.21
N LEU A 658 -31.29 6.85 -23.23
CA LEU A 658 -32.13 7.71 -24.07
C LEU A 658 -32.91 6.92 -25.12
N PHE A 659 -32.38 5.78 -25.58
CA PHE A 659 -32.92 5.02 -26.73
C PHE A 659 -33.20 3.54 -26.40
N GLY A 660 -32.77 3.05 -25.25
CA GLY A 660 -33.00 1.66 -24.81
C GLY A 660 -32.02 0.66 -25.41
N ASP A 661 -30.97 1.14 -26.09
CA ASP A 661 -29.92 0.34 -26.71
C ASP A 661 -28.61 0.36 -25.92
N ASP A 662 -28.61 0.99 -24.75
CA ASP A 662 -27.47 1.22 -23.87
C ASP A 662 -26.28 1.91 -24.57
N ALA A 663 -26.50 2.58 -25.71
CA ALA A 663 -25.45 3.26 -26.48
C ALA A 663 -25.39 4.77 -26.21
N ALA A 664 -26.45 5.34 -25.62
CA ALA A 664 -26.53 6.75 -25.26
C ALA A 664 -27.12 6.93 -23.85
N LEU A 665 -26.24 7.22 -22.88
CA LEU A 665 -26.62 7.49 -21.50
C LEU A 665 -26.56 8.99 -21.20
N MET A 666 -27.52 9.49 -20.43
CA MET A 666 -27.55 10.90 -20.02
C MET A 666 -28.08 11.07 -18.60
N ALA A 667 -27.46 11.99 -17.86
CA ALA A 667 -27.90 12.43 -16.54
C ALA A 667 -28.00 13.96 -16.49
N THR A 668 -28.96 14.48 -15.74
CA THR A 668 -29.26 15.91 -15.66
C THR A 668 -29.45 16.42 -14.23
N GLY A 669 -28.86 17.58 -13.95
CA GLY A 669 -29.05 18.39 -12.74
C GLY A 669 -29.99 19.59 -12.99
N PHE A 670 -29.81 20.71 -12.28
CA PHE A 670 -30.55 21.96 -12.51
C PHE A 670 -29.76 23.01 -13.32
N SER A 671 -28.44 22.99 -13.20
CA SER A 671 -27.48 23.89 -13.86
C SER A 671 -26.58 23.18 -14.86
N ALA A 672 -26.44 21.87 -14.83
CA ALA A 672 -25.53 21.07 -15.63
C ALA A 672 -26.18 19.76 -16.09
N TRP A 673 -25.62 19.19 -17.15
CA TRP A 673 -25.96 17.90 -17.71
C TRP A 673 -24.69 17.19 -18.18
N ALA A 674 -24.72 15.87 -18.22
CA ALA A 674 -23.65 15.08 -18.81
C ALA A 674 -24.23 13.88 -19.57
N GLY A 675 -23.54 13.48 -20.64
CA GLY A 675 -23.93 12.36 -21.50
C GLY A 675 -22.73 11.55 -21.93
N VAL A 676 -22.95 10.25 -22.16
CA VAL A 676 -21.95 9.29 -22.56
C VAL A 676 -22.48 8.51 -23.77
N PHE A 677 -21.73 8.57 -24.87
CA PHE A 677 -22.19 8.11 -26.19
C PHE A 677 -21.19 7.13 -26.80
N TRP A 678 -21.70 6.01 -27.30
CA TRP A 678 -20.92 5.04 -28.06
C TRP A 678 -20.87 5.43 -29.54
N LEU A 679 -19.66 5.55 -30.09
CA LEU A 679 -19.45 5.79 -31.52
C LEU A 679 -18.11 5.20 -31.97
N SER A 680 -18.08 4.53 -33.13
CA SER A 680 -16.87 4.00 -33.77
C SER A 680 -15.96 3.17 -32.84
N GLY A 681 -16.56 2.32 -31.99
CA GLY A 681 -15.83 1.40 -31.11
C GLY A 681 -15.31 2.00 -29.80
N ARG A 682 -15.70 3.23 -29.46
CA ARG A 682 -15.29 3.91 -28.21
C ARG A 682 -16.41 4.72 -27.58
N TRP A 683 -16.30 4.94 -26.27
CA TRP A 683 -17.20 5.81 -25.53
C TRP A 683 -16.68 7.24 -25.52
N HIS A 684 -17.60 8.20 -25.59
CA HIS A 684 -17.35 9.63 -25.58
C HIS A 684 -18.19 10.29 -24.47
N ALA A 685 -17.53 10.92 -23.50
CA ALA A 685 -18.20 11.68 -22.45
C ALA A 685 -18.28 13.16 -22.83
N VAL A 686 -19.45 13.77 -22.65
CA VAL A 686 -19.72 15.17 -22.96
C VAL A 686 -20.49 15.81 -21.80
N GLY A 687 -20.10 17.01 -21.40
CA GLY A 687 -20.76 17.79 -20.35
C GLY A 687 -21.10 19.19 -20.80
N GLY A 688 -22.19 19.75 -20.27
CA GLY A 688 -22.63 21.12 -20.52
C GLY A 688 -23.54 21.65 -19.41
N GLY A 689 -24.04 22.88 -19.55
CA GLY A 689 -24.90 23.47 -18.53
C GLY A 689 -25.36 24.91 -18.81
N LYS A 690 -26.18 25.47 -17.92
CA LYS A 690 -26.61 26.88 -17.95
C LYS A 690 -25.38 27.77 -17.79
N ARG A 691 -25.08 28.56 -18.83
CA ARG A 691 -23.86 29.40 -18.93
C ARG A 691 -22.54 28.60 -18.95
N LEU A 692 -22.60 27.29 -19.19
CA LEU A 692 -21.42 26.43 -19.39
C LEU A 692 -21.40 25.93 -20.83
N ALA A 693 -20.31 26.21 -21.55
CA ALA A 693 -20.15 25.70 -22.91
C ALA A 693 -20.03 24.18 -22.93
N THR A 694 -20.64 23.52 -23.92
CA THR A 694 -20.55 22.06 -24.11
C THR A 694 -19.09 21.66 -24.38
N ARG A 695 -18.57 20.69 -23.61
CA ARG A 695 -17.19 20.20 -23.68
C ARG A 695 -17.15 18.68 -23.79
N LEU A 696 -16.15 18.19 -24.54
CA LEU A 696 -15.77 16.79 -24.52
C LEU A 696 -14.94 16.55 -23.25
N LEU A 697 -15.35 15.57 -22.45
CA LEU A 697 -14.76 15.26 -21.14
C LEU A 697 -13.76 14.11 -21.24
N ALA A 698 -14.09 13.05 -21.99
CA ALA A 698 -13.24 11.87 -22.15
C ALA A 698 -13.58 11.08 -23.41
N ILE A 699 -12.61 10.29 -23.88
CA ILE A 699 -12.80 9.26 -24.92
C ILE A 699 -12.10 7.98 -24.43
N GLY A 700 -12.79 6.83 -24.44
CA GLY A 700 -12.16 5.57 -24.04
C GLY A 700 -13.16 4.47 -23.67
N GLU A 701 -12.85 3.77 -22.58
CA GLU A 701 -13.74 2.74 -22.03
C GLU A 701 -14.99 3.35 -21.38
N ARG A 702 -16.08 2.57 -21.37
CA ARG A 702 -17.39 2.98 -20.85
C ARG A 702 -17.32 3.56 -19.45
N THR A 703 -16.62 2.85 -18.58
CA THR A 703 -16.51 3.18 -17.15
C THR A 703 -15.76 4.49 -16.93
N VAL A 704 -14.72 4.75 -17.72
CA VAL A 704 -13.95 6.01 -17.67
C VAL A 704 -14.80 7.19 -18.14
N CYS A 705 -15.56 7.00 -19.22
CA CYS A 705 -16.44 8.04 -19.75
C CYS A 705 -17.60 8.34 -18.79
N LEU A 706 -18.21 7.31 -18.20
CA LEU A 706 -19.23 7.48 -17.17
C LEU A 706 -18.69 8.18 -15.92
N ALA A 707 -17.50 7.81 -15.45
CA ALA A 707 -16.88 8.47 -14.30
C ALA A 707 -16.62 9.96 -14.55
N GLN A 708 -16.03 10.32 -15.70
CA GLN A 708 -15.75 11.71 -16.04
C GLN A 708 -17.03 12.55 -16.24
N ALA A 709 -18.07 11.92 -16.77
CA ALA A 709 -19.37 12.55 -16.93
C ALA A 709 -20.11 12.72 -15.59
N ASP A 710 -19.94 11.79 -14.63
CA ASP A 710 -20.45 11.89 -13.27
C ASP A 710 -19.71 12.97 -12.46
N ASP A 711 -18.38 13.03 -12.56
CA ASP A 711 -17.54 14.07 -11.95
C ASP A 711 -17.92 15.47 -12.46
N TRP A 712 -18.23 15.61 -13.76
CA TRP A 712 -18.73 16.86 -14.32
C TRP A 712 -20.01 17.33 -13.62
N LEU A 713 -20.95 16.41 -13.36
CA LEU A 713 -22.20 16.72 -12.66
C LEU A 713 -21.95 17.07 -11.19
N ASN A 714 -21.15 16.28 -10.48
CA ASN A 714 -20.83 16.54 -9.07
C ASN A 714 -20.07 17.87 -8.87
N THR A 715 -19.26 18.30 -9.86
CA THR A 715 -18.49 19.55 -9.79
C THR A 715 -19.32 20.79 -10.10
N HIS A 716 -20.39 20.66 -10.91
CA HIS A 716 -21.18 21.79 -11.43
C HIS A 716 -22.64 21.81 -10.93
N GLU A 717 -22.96 20.96 -9.97
CA GLU A 717 -24.22 20.90 -9.23
C GLU A 717 -23.93 20.95 -7.72
N SER A 718 -24.92 21.32 -6.91
CA SER A 718 -24.81 21.27 -5.44
C SER A 718 -25.31 19.93 -4.88
N ASP A 719 -24.77 19.46 -3.75
CA ASP A 719 -25.19 18.21 -3.09
C ASP A 719 -26.70 18.17 -2.74
N ASP A 720 -27.28 19.34 -2.44
CA ASP A 720 -28.71 19.48 -2.11
C ASP A 720 -29.61 19.26 -3.37
N THR A 721 -29.06 19.48 -4.56
CA THR A 721 -29.76 19.31 -5.84
C THR A 721 -29.65 17.91 -6.44
N ALA A 722 -28.65 17.12 -6.05
CA ALA A 722 -28.52 15.73 -6.49
C ALA A 722 -29.56 14.81 -5.81
N ARG A 723 -30.04 15.22 -4.62
CA ARG A 723 -31.15 14.57 -3.90
C ARG A 723 -32.52 15.14 -4.29
N LYS A 724 -32.83 15.28 -5.58
CA LYS A 724 -34.23 15.53 -6.01
C LYS A 724 -35.11 14.45 -5.37
N SER A 725 -36.11 14.85 -4.58
CA SER A 725 -36.94 13.91 -3.82
C SER A 725 -37.30 12.71 -4.68
N ARG A 726 -37.09 11.47 -4.19
CA ARG A 726 -37.31 10.23 -4.96
C ARG A 726 -38.71 10.19 -5.61
N ARG A 727 -39.67 10.92 -5.02
CA ARG A 727 -41.02 11.15 -5.51
C ARG A 727 -41.10 12.02 -6.78
N TRP A 728 -40.23 13.01 -6.97
CA TRP A 728 -40.23 13.87 -8.17
C TRP A 728 -39.69 13.15 -9.41
N LEU A 729 -38.68 12.30 -9.24
CA LEU A 729 -38.02 11.58 -10.34
C LEU A 729 -38.97 10.62 -11.08
N ASN A 730 -39.93 10.04 -10.34
CA ASN A 730 -40.88 9.04 -10.83
C ASN A 730 -42.27 9.62 -11.13
N GLN A 731 -42.46 10.94 -11.03
CA GLN A 731 -43.73 11.57 -11.42
C GLN A 731 -43.89 11.56 -12.95
N PRO A 732 -45.13 11.67 -13.47
CA PRO A 732 -45.35 11.84 -14.89
C PRO A 732 -44.79 13.18 -15.40
N PRO A 733 -44.41 13.29 -16.69
CA PRO A 733 -43.86 14.49 -17.28
C PRO A 733 -44.88 15.62 -17.22
N THR A 734 -44.41 16.86 -17.07
CA THR A 734 -45.29 18.04 -17.10
C THR A 734 -45.79 18.29 -18.52
N GLU A 735 -46.96 18.92 -18.67
CA GLU A 735 -47.49 19.31 -19.99
C GLU A 735 -46.49 20.15 -20.79
N GLN A 736 -45.72 21.00 -20.10
CA GLN A 736 -44.66 21.80 -20.72
C GLN A 736 -43.53 20.91 -21.29
N GLN A 737 -43.11 19.86 -20.59
CA GLN A 737 -42.11 18.92 -21.10
C GLN A 737 -42.64 18.14 -22.32
N LEU A 738 -43.88 17.65 -22.25
CA LEU A 738 -44.53 16.93 -23.36
C LEU A 738 -44.74 17.80 -24.61
N ARG A 739 -44.89 19.12 -24.44
CA ARG A 739 -44.96 20.06 -25.56
C ARG A 739 -43.67 20.11 -26.39
N TYR A 740 -42.51 20.01 -25.75
CA TYR A 740 -41.20 20.08 -26.40
C TYR A 740 -40.63 18.71 -26.81
N LEU A 741 -41.23 17.61 -26.36
CA LEU A 741 -40.91 16.26 -26.82
C LEU A 741 -41.63 15.92 -28.14
N PRO A 742 -41.08 15.02 -28.98
CA PRO A 742 -41.75 14.53 -30.18
C PRO A 742 -43.13 13.91 -29.88
N PRO A 743 -44.08 13.92 -30.84
CA PRO A 743 -45.44 13.39 -30.64
C PRO A 743 -45.49 11.94 -30.16
N GLU A 744 -44.51 11.12 -30.57
CA GLU A 744 -44.37 9.71 -30.21
C GLU A 744 -44.26 9.50 -28.69
N TYR A 745 -43.59 10.41 -27.97
CA TYR A 745 -43.44 10.34 -26.51
C TYR A 745 -44.67 10.84 -25.74
N ARG A 746 -45.68 11.39 -26.43
CA ARG A 746 -46.94 11.83 -25.78
C ARG A 746 -47.88 10.67 -25.49
N GLN A 747 -47.65 9.52 -26.13
CA GLN A 747 -48.42 8.28 -25.92
C GLN A 747 -47.68 7.28 -25.03
N ASP A 748 -46.47 7.61 -24.57
CA ASP A 748 -45.69 6.79 -23.64
C ASP A 748 -46.12 7.07 -22.19
N PHE A 749 -47.01 6.22 -21.67
CA PHE A 749 -47.49 6.29 -20.28
C PHE A 749 -46.43 5.85 -19.25
N GLY A 750 -45.31 5.24 -19.69
CA GLY A 750 -44.20 4.84 -18.84
C GLY A 750 -43.12 5.92 -18.69
N LEU A 751 -43.18 6.99 -19.49
CA LEU A 751 -42.17 8.05 -19.49
C LEU A 751 -42.18 8.82 -18.16
N THR A 752 -41.08 8.78 -17.42
CA THR A 752 -40.96 9.57 -16.18
C THR A 752 -40.58 11.03 -16.46
N ARG A 753 -40.93 11.91 -15.53
CA ARG A 753 -40.54 13.34 -15.55
C ARG A 753 -39.04 13.53 -15.64
N TYR A 754 -38.26 12.62 -15.05
CA TYR A 754 -36.80 12.65 -15.13
C TYR A 754 -36.29 12.24 -16.52
N GLN A 755 -36.79 11.13 -17.08
CA GLN A 755 -36.46 10.71 -18.45
C GLN A 755 -36.83 11.79 -19.48
N ALA A 756 -38.00 12.43 -19.33
CA ALA A 756 -38.39 13.58 -20.13
C ALA A 756 -37.38 14.74 -20.03
N SER A 757 -36.79 14.97 -18.85
CA SER A 757 -35.76 16.00 -18.67
C SER A 757 -34.45 15.64 -19.37
N CYS A 758 -34.02 14.38 -19.29
CA CYS A 758 -32.83 13.88 -20.01
C CYS A 758 -33.02 13.96 -21.53
N LEU A 759 -34.18 13.54 -22.06
CA LEU A 759 -34.51 13.64 -23.49
C LEU A 759 -34.52 15.10 -23.99
N LEU A 760 -35.06 16.03 -23.19
CA LEU A 760 -35.04 17.45 -23.53
C LEU A 760 -33.63 18.04 -23.50
N ALA A 761 -32.83 17.68 -22.48
CA ALA A 761 -31.44 18.11 -22.41
C ALA A 761 -30.64 17.62 -23.62
N PHE A 762 -30.80 16.35 -24.02
CA PHE A 762 -30.21 15.83 -25.24
C PHE A 762 -30.67 16.61 -26.47
N ARG A 763 -31.98 16.83 -26.62
CA ARG A 763 -32.58 17.51 -27.78
C ARG A 763 -32.08 18.95 -27.93
N PHE A 764 -32.06 19.72 -26.85
CA PHE A 764 -31.64 21.12 -26.88
C PHE A 764 -30.14 21.29 -27.16
N ASN A 765 -29.32 20.30 -26.79
CA ASN A 765 -27.87 20.34 -26.97
C ASN A 765 -27.39 19.43 -28.13
N LYS A 766 -28.32 18.86 -28.91
CA LYS A 766 -28.02 17.80 -29.90
C LYS A 766 -26.94 18.21 -30.90
N ARG A 767 -27.04 19.43 -31.47
CA ARG A 767 -26.05 19.93 -32.44
C ARG A 767 -24.65 20.06 -31.84
N ASP A 768 -24.55 20.55 -30.61
CA ASP A 768 -23.25 20.72 -29.94
C ASP A 768 -22.65 19.38 -29.53
N ILE A 769 -23.47 18.46 -28.99
CA ILE A 769 -23.06 17.09 -28.67
C ILE A 769 -22.53 16.40 -29.93
N GLN A 770 -23.29 16.44 -31.03
CA GLN A 770 -22.89 15.84 -32.30
C GLN A 770 -21.58 16.45 -32.81
N THR A 771 -21.45 17.78 -32.79
CA THR A 771 -20.21 18.45 -33.22
C THR A 771 -18.98 17.98 -32.41
N ARG A 772 -19.13 17.75 -31.10
CA ARG A 772 -18.01 17.29 -30.25
C ARG A 772 -17.72 15.80 -30.39
N VAL A 773 -18.75 14.96 -30.50
CA VAL A 773 -18.58 13.50 -30.63
C VAL A 773 -18.07 13.14 -32.03
N PHE A 774 -18.69 13.67 -33.09
CA PHE A 774 -18.23 13.43 -34.47
C PHE A 774 -16.90 14.15 -34.77
N GLY A 775 -16.73 15.39 -34.32
CA GLY A 775 -15.44 16.10 -34.50
C GLY A 775 -14.25 15.46 -33.76
N ALA A 776 -14.51 14.68 -32.71
CA ALA A 776 -13.49 13.88 -32.04
C ALA A 776 -13.21 12.55 -32.77
N ALA A 777 -14.19 12.01 -33.48
CA ALA A 777 -14.04 10.82 -34.32
C ALA A 777 -13.28 11.15 -35.64
N ASP A 778 -13.61 12.27 -36.30
CA ASP A 778 -13.07 12.64 -37.62
C ASP A 778 -11.60 13.10 -37.59
N LYS A 779 -11.14 13.72 -36.49
CA LYS A 779 -9.73 14.14 -36.30
C LYS A 779 -8.71 13.00 -36.37
N LYS A 780 -9.19 11.76 -36.42
CA LYS A 780 -8.37 10.56 -36.47
C LYS A 780 -8.50 9.75 -37.77
N GLU A 781 -9.46 10.05 -38.64
CA GLU A 781 -9.36 9.53 -40.02
C GLU A 781 -8.35 10.34 -40.85
N ALA A 782 -8.01 11.55 -40.39
CA ALA A 782 -7.01 12.42 -41.01
C ALA A 782 -5.59 12.34 -40.38
N ALA A 783 -5.39 11.52 -39.35
CA ALA A 783 -4.11 11.32 -38.63
C ALA A 783 -3.78 9.84 -38.52
#